data_AF-A0A178EMQ8-F1
#
_entry.id   AF-A0A178EMQ8-F1
#
_cell.length_a   1.000
_cell.length_b   1.000
_cell.length_c   1.000
_cell.angle_alpha   90.00
_cell.angle_beta   90.00
_cell.angle_gamma   90.00
#
_symmetry.space_group_name_H-M   'P 1'
#
loop_
_entity.id
_entity.type
_entity.pdbx_description
1 polymer ?
#
loop_
_entity_poly.entity_id
_entity_poly.type
_entity_poly.pdbx_seq_one_letter_code
_entity_poly.pdbx_strand_id
1 'polypeptide(L)'
;MAPPHASDASAASNVGQDSSATPLTSQNASPQQTSPPPETKKSVWLRRYAILSFWIVVVCLGLPIWLKTTAIYRAELPLQDMTDWAEGKVCNPVFPLRIAVETSILPSDAQELVRTTQHSLDSLNQFPAHRLHLLLADSSWQANSSQRMSSDGGNIRSNDKDVVLTIRLIPVETGATPRSNLHPYSPILDVYYSPHEIPPQATSGSPVPMFLAHELHKLFAEEQAQLVHLLSNTPGAYDNKLQDIPLETTAQLERQSTRALKYAPTYHLTFSLFTPSYAPSAWDIEAALQKYLTPLLESFSAISNFTVDTQVQLYARFSPSIRQPEFIEDEKIWTLRQEDLSAFINAAEWPLSPNIGEGPTVNFILYVPEQSQSPLLIKENKGDNWLIPQWGGVRILNLAGESGIPSSLTAENLAPAMHTFSNQLISLLGLPQTPASLPLRIATLERVRVASLIYSASSTLGALAQVYKKLPSIPVPDNVAQSAHQTIAHLHQACEFLKDGRFQSALEYAREAESQAEKAFFERSMVGQVYFPDEHKVAVYLPLLGPVAVPLVMAVLKEVQSALKRSNERPSTPFGSDLAHIADPNRTCLRSNRYTTSLASLLRPIVSFNAVRYSPGVRVGTCPVPWNLRMTLSAQGVEGVKGILDHFVKDGSPGLVFSAVDRSGKVLVDHAAGTVGVDSSEPMDKDETVFWVASCTKLVTVIAVLQLVEQGKISLDDPEFIKKIAPEIKDKKVYADGVNAADQEKDVTMRMLLAHTAGFAYAFIDPRIQFEGGIEGVNGDKNDFINARLVNQPGSMWEYGINIDIAGIVLERVTGQDLGEYFAEHIFKPLDIPAEGISMFPTKETQKNIAHMHQRDTEGNLKEREHLFKGPFEQDTKEKQSKFNNSGGAGLFAKPKEYVKILAAILNNGTSPTTGNTILKKETVDLMWENQIPNQPDFARNGPPPANLTLASHAPEMYPQPGNPPQGWGYGGFLTIEPGPSGRGANTIWWMGLANCFWWIDREKGVAGMLASQVLPNGDPKVIPAWFMAEKTIYDNLS
;
A
#
# COMPACT_ATOMS: atom_id res chain seq x y z
N MET A 1 -41.77 74.27 21.37
CA MET A 1 -41.30 74.25 22.78
C MET A 1 -39.80 74.00 22.76
N ALA A 2 -39.05 74.68 23.63
CA ALA A 2 -37.60 74.62 23.86
C ALA A 2 -37.36 75.17 25.29
N PRO A 3 -36.14 75.24 25.87
CA PRO A 3 -34.80 74.73 25.49
C PRO A 3 -34.24 73.89 26.68
N PRO A 4 -32.97 73.96 27.17
CA PRO A 4 -31.64 74.28 26.61
C PRO A 4 -30.67 73.05 26.74
N HIS A 5 -29.32 73.04 26.72
CA HIS A 5 -28.19 74.00 26.58
C HIS A 5 -27.15 73.33 25.63
N ALA A 6 -26.40 74.01 24.74
CA ALA A 6 -25.28 74.96 24.90
C ALA A 6 -23.93 74.29 25.25
N SER A 7 -22.79 74.58 24.58
CA SER A 7 -22.56 75.54 23.48
C SER A 7 -21.17 75.36 22.82
N ASP A 8 -21.08 75.76 21.55
CA ASP A 8 -19.95 76.46 20.89
C ASP A 8 -18.57 75.79 20.69
N ALA A 9 -17.88 75.98 19.55
CA ALA A 9 -18.28 76.63 18.29
C ALA A 9 -17.37 76.26 17.09
N SER A 10 -17.91 76.44 15.87
CA SER A 10 -17.31 77.00 14.63
C SER A 10 -15.92 76.55 14.11
N ALA A 11 -15.65 76.50 12.80
CA ALA A 11 -16.47 76.53 11.57
C ALA A 11 -15.56 76.23 10.35
N ALA A 12 -16.17 76.21 9.15
CA ALA A 12 -15.64 76.41 7.79
C ALA A 12 -14.21 77.01 7.62
N SER A 13 -13.47 76.81 6.52
CA SER A 13 -13.85 76.64 5.09
C SER A 13 -12.59 76.15 4.33
N ASN A 14 -12.64 75.25 3.33
CA ASN A 14 -13.17 75.37 1.95
C ASN A 14 -12.15 75.95 0.92
N VAL A 15 -12.04 75.32 -0.26
CA VAL A 15 -11.29 75.74 -1.48
C VAL A 15 -9.74 75.73 -1.35
N GLY A 16 -8.93 75.31 -2.34
CA GLY A 16 -9.19 74.76 -3.69
C GLY A 16 -7.90 74.30 -4.40
N GLN A 17 -8.02 73.94 -5.68
CA GLN A 17 -6.92 73.51 -6.59
C GLN A 17 -5.85 74.62 -6.77
N ASP A 18 -4.57 74.37 -7.11
CA ASP A 18 -4.19 74.01 -8.49
C ASP A 18 -2.73 73.53 -8.75
N SER A 19 -2.57 72.88 -9.92
CA SER A 19 -1.43 72.78 -10.85
C SER A 19 0.08 72.83 -10.45
N SER A 20 0.76 71.70 -10.70
CA SER A 20 1.99 71.52 -11.54
C SER A 20 3.39 72.17 -11.29
N ALA A 21 4.38 71.27 -11.17
CA ALA A 21 5.66 71.20 -11.93
C ALA A 21 6.99 71.90 -11.47
N THR A 22 7.95 71.06 -11.00
CA THR A 22 9.43 71.06 -11.26
C THR A 22 10.34 72.20 -10.72
N PRO A 23 11.70 72.05 -10.67
CA PRO A 23 12.53 70.90 -10.19
C PRO A 23 13.85 71.32 -9.43
N LEU A 24 14.63 70.33 -8.91
CA LEU A 24 16.08 70.40 -8.51
C LEU A 24 16.41 71.35 -7.31
N THR A 25 17.50 71.23 -6.51
CA THR A 25 18.72 70.38 -6.50
C THR A 25 19.20 70.13 -5.04
N SER A 26 20.18 69.24 -4.83
CA SER A 26 20.73 68.81 -3.52
C SER A 26 21.86 69.68 -2.94
N GLN A 27 22.15 69.54 -1.63
CA GLN A 27 23.53 69.49 -1.09
C GLN A 27 23.63 68.97 0.37
N ASN A 28 24.81 68.46 0.74
CA ASN A 28 25.11 67.73 1.99
C ASN A 28 25.54 68.63 3.16
N ALA A 29 25.24 68.23 4.40
CA ALA A 29 26.02 68.58 5.61
C ALA A 29 25.84 67.52 6.74
N SER A 30 26.91 67.20 7.46
CA SER A 30 26.98 66.11 8.46
C SER A 30 26.61 66.56 9.89
N PRO A 31 25.91 65.74 10.70
CA PRO A 31 25.67 66.04 12.12
C PRO A 31 26.67 65.34 13.07
N GLN A 32 27.12 66.06 14.11
CA GLN A 32 27.88 65.50 15.24
C GLN A 32 26.96 64.77 16.24
N GLN A 33 27.50 63.77 16.93
CA GLN A 33 26.75 62.84 17.78
C GLN A 33 27.05 63.03 19.28
N THR A 34 26.02 63.21 20.10
CA THR A 34 26.10 63.32 21.57
C THR A 34 25.85 61.98 22.27
N SER A 35 26.50 61.73 23.41
CA SER A 35 26.39 60.49 24.19
C SER A 35 25.43 60.59 25.39
N PRO A 36 24.78 59.47 25.81
CA PRO A 36 23.78 59.47 26.88
C PRO A 36 24.37 59.42 28.32
N PRO A 37 23.58 59.82 29.35
CA PRO A 37 24.03 59.92 30.75
C PRO A 37 24.12 58.57 31.50
N PRO A 38 24.85 58.52 32.64
CA PRO A 38 25.14 57.26 33.37
C PRO A 38 23.99 56.71 34.24
N GLU A 39 23.89 55.37 34.34
CA GLU A 39 22.88 54.64 35.14
C GLU A 39 23.04 54.83 36.67
N THR A 40 21.92 54.75 37.41
CA THR A 40 21.89 54.85 38.88
C THR A 40 22.04 53.50 39.60
N LYS A 41 22.62 53.49 40.81
CA LYS A 41 22.87 52.25 41.58
C LYS A 41 21.62 51.39 41.86
N LYS A 42 20.42 51.98 41.90
CA LYS A 42 19.15 51.25 42.10
C LYS A 42 18.72 50.45 40.86
N SER A 43 18.92 50.97 39.64
CA SER A 43 18.54 50.23 38.41
C SER A 43 19.39 48.98 38.21
N VAL A 44 20.68 49.06 38.56
CA VAL A 44 21.63 47.92 38.51
C VAL A 44 21.18 46.77 39.42
N TRP A 45 20.74 47.05 40.64
CA TRP A 45 20.25 46.01 41.56
C TRP A 45 18.90 45.42 41.12
N LEU A 46 17.96 46.26 40.63
CA LEU A 46 16.69 45.78 40.10
C LEU A 46 16.89 44.84 38.91
N ARG A 47 17.82 45.20 37.99
CA ARG A 47 18.22 44.37 36.85
C ARG A 47 18.79 43.01 37.29
N ARG A 48 19.64 42.97 38.30
CA ARG A 48 20.20 41.72 38.86
C ARG A 48 19.11 40.79 39.39
N TYR A 49 18.17 41.30 40.20
CA TYR A 49 17.08 40.49 40.74
C TYR A 49 16.13 39.99 39.65
N ALA A 50 15.81 40.81 38.65
CA ALA A 50 14.97 40.41 37.51
C ALA A 50 15.62 39.34 36.63
N ILE A 51 16.94 39.39 36.40
CA ILE A 51 17.68 38.33 35.70
C ILE A 51 17.68 37.05 36.53
N LEU A 52 17.96 37.14 37.84
CA LEU A 52 18.01 35.98 38.74
C LEU A 52 16.66 35.25 38.81
N SER A 53 15.55 35.99 39.00
CA SER A 53 14.21 35.39 39.09
C SER A 53 13.80 34.70 37.78
N PHE A 54 14.14 35.28 36.62
CA PHE A 54 13.88 34.65 35.33
C PHE A 54 14.61 33.32 35.18
N TRP A 55 15.91 33.25 35.52
CA TRP A 55 16.67 32.00 35.46
C TRP A 55 16.21 30.95 36.46
N ILE A 56 15.74 31.35 37.65
CA ILE A 56 15.11 30.42 38.60
C ILE A 56 13.85 29.80 38.00
N VAL A 57 12.98 30.58 37.33
CA VAL A 57 11.79 30.04 36.65
C VAL A 57 12.18 29.10 35.49
N VAL A 58 13.17 29.48 34.67
CA VAL A 58 13.64 28.63 33.55
C VAL A 58 14.20 27.29 34.04
N VAL A 59 15.00 27.29 35.12
CA VAL A 59 15.65 26.06 35.61
C VAL A 59 14.70 25.21 36.45
N CYS A 60 13.89 25.81 37.34
CA CYS A 60 13.04 25.05 38.26
C CYS A 60 11.66 24.65 37.69
N LEU A 61 11.17 25.35 36.65
CA LEU A 61 9.88 25.06 36.02
C LEU A 61 10.01 24.80 34.51
N GLY A 62 10.76 25.64 33.79
CA GLY A 62 10.92 25.51 32.33
C GLY A 62 11.55 24.18 31.90
N LEU A 63 12.73 23.84 32.45
CA LEU A 63 13.46 22.63 32.07
C LEU A 63 12.73 21.33 32.45
N PRO A 64 12.14 21.15 33.66
CA PRO A 64 11.37 19.95 33.98
C PRO A 64 10.11 19.79 33.13
N ILE A 65 9.39 20.88 32.83
CA ILE A 65 8.22 20.83 31.95
C ILE A 65 8.64 20.46 30.53
N TRP A 66 9.69 21.11 30.00
CA TRP A 66 10.21 20.82 28.66
C TRP A 66 10.58 19.34 28.52
N LEU A 67 11.42 18.81 29.43
CA LEU A 67 11.79 17.38 29.44
C LEU A 67 10.57 16.45 29.52
N LYS A 68 9.57 16.78 30.33
CA LYS A 68 8.33 15.98 30.44
C LYS A 68 7.47 16.05 29.17
N THR A 69 7.43 17.18 28.48
CA THR A 69 6.64 17.39 27.26
C THR A 69 7.32 16.94 25.97
N THR A 70 8.64 16.79 25.95
CA THR A 70 9.40 16.32 24.77
C THR A 70 9.88 14.87 24.87
N ALA A 71 9.63 14.20 25.99
CA ALA A 71 9.84 12.76 26.15
C ALA A 71 8.83 11.98 25.30
N ILE A 72 9.32 11.01 24.52
CA ILE A 72 8.48 10.07 23.79
C ILE A 72 8.03 8.98 24.76
N TYR A 73 6.73 8.67 24.80
CA TYR A 73 6.21 7.61 25.65
C TYR A 73 6.68 6.24 25.17
N ARG A 74 7.10 5.41 26.14
CA ARG A 74 7.69 4.09 25.92
C ARG A 74 7.27 3.16 27.05
N ALA A 75 6.39 2.22 26.74
CA ALA A 75 6.10 1.09 27.61
C ALA A 75 7.35 0.23 27.79
N GLU A 76 7.59 -0.26 29.01
CA GLU A 76 8.69 -1.16 29.31
C GLU A 76 8.39 -2.56 28.76
N LEU A 77 9.36 -3.17 28.07
CA LEU A 77 9.27 -4.55 27.57
C LEU A 77 10.11 -5.49 28.44
N PRO A 78 9.73 -6.77 28.60
CA PRO A 78 10.49 -7.76 29.36
C PRO A 78 11.68 -8.27 28.53
N LEU A 79 12.64 -7.37 28.29
CA LEU A 79 13.74 -7.57 27.33
C LEU A 79 14.62 -8.78 27.62
N GLN A 80 14.70 -9.22 28.88
CA GLN A 80 15.47 -10.41 29.28
C GLN A 80 14.75 -11.69 28.84
N ASP A 81 13.48 -11.83 29.22
CA ASP A 81 12.65 -12.97 28.86
C ASP A 81 12.52 -13.10 27.34
N MET A 82 12.32 -11.98 26.62
CA MET A 82 12.29 -11.96 25.15
C MET A 82 13.60 -12.47 24.53
N THR A 83 14.76 -12.11 25.09
CA THR A 83 16.06 -12.65 24.60
C THR A 83 16.29 -14.09 25.01
N ASP A 84 15.88 -14.51 26.20
CA ASP A 84 16.07 -15.89 26.66
C ASP A 84 15.15 -16.88 25.91
N TRP A 85 13.96 -16.42 25.46
CA TRP A 85 13.13 -17.14 24.49
C TRP A 85 13.79 -17.21 23.11
N ALA A 86 14.25 -16.08 22.56
CA ALA A 86 14.90 -16.03 21.25
C ALA A 86 16.22 -16.83 21.17
N GLU A 87 16.95 -16.95 22.28
CA GLU A 87 18.18 -17.73 22.41
C GLU A 87 17.91 -19.20 22.81
N GLY A 88 16.64 -19.63 22.90
CA GLY A 88 16.27 -21.03 23.16
C GLY A 88 16.45 -21.52 24.59
N LYS A 89 16.72 -20.64 25.57
CA LYS A 89 17.03 -21.03 26.96
C LYS A 89 15.80 -21.47 27.77
N VAL A 90 14.61 -20.96 27.42
CA VAL A 90 13.39 -21.14 28.23
C VAL A 90 12.64 -22.42 27.88
N CYS A 91 12.48 -22.71 26.58
CA CYS A 91 11.80 -23.91 26.10
C CYS A 91 12.76 -24.82 25.35
N ASN A 92 12.99 -26.01 25.92
CA ASN A 92 13.58 -27.13 25.19
C ASN A 92 12.42 -28.04 24.72
N PRO A 93 12.09 -28.08 23.42
CA PRO A 93 10.92 -28.79 22.91
C PRO A 93 11.12 -30.31 22.95
N VAL A 94 10.19 -31.03 23.59
CA VAL A 94 10.20 -32.49 23.70
C VAL A 94 8.87 -33.03 23.17
N PHE A 95 8.92 -34.12 22.42
CA PHE A 95 7.81 -34.76 21.72
C PHE A 95 7.62 -36.19 22.25
N PRO A 96 6.92 -36.37 23.39
CA PRO A 96 6.63 -37.68 23.95
C PRO A 96 5.41 -38.28 23.23
N LEU A 97 5.64 -39.34 22.44
CA LEU A 97 4.59 -40.06 21.73
C LEU A 97 4.16 -41.29 22.53
N ARG A 98 2.94 -41.29 23.06
CA ARG A 98 2.37 -42.46 23.75
C ARG A 98 1.81 -43.44 22.72
N ILE A 99 2.20 -44.71 22.84
CA ILE A 99 1.82 -45.79 21.94
C ILE A 99 1.16 -46.89 22.78
N ALA A 100 -0.10 -47.20 22.49
CA ALA A 100 -0.84 -48.24 23.21
C ALA A 100 -0.58 -49.62 22.60
N VAL A 101 -0.47 -50.64 23.44
CA VAL A 101 -0.33 -52.05 23.03
C VAL A 101 -1.56 -52.82 23.51
N GLU A 102 -2.38 -53.23 22.55
CA GLU A 102 -3.52 -54.14 22.73
C GLU A 102 -3.06 -55.58 22.51
N THR A 103 -3.38 -56.47 23.45
CA THR A 103 -2.96 -57.87 23.40
C THR A 103 -3.93 -58.79 24.13
N SER A 104 -3.97 -60.06 23.70
CA SER A 104 -4.68 -61.16 24.36
C SER A 104 -3.77 -62.04 25.24
N ILE A 105 -2.51 -61.65 25.40
CA ILE A 105 -1.50 -62.34 26.22
C ILE A 105 -1.75 -62.09 27.72
N LEU A 106 -1.26 -63.00 28.58
CA LEU A 106 -1.29 -62.83 30.04
C LEU A 106 -0.65 -61.49 30.47
N PRO A 107 -1.24 -60.74 31.43
CA PRO A 107 -0.76 -59.41 31.81
C PRO A 107 0.72 -59.33 32.24
N SER A 108 1.26 -60.38 32.88
CA SER A 108 2.68 -60.44 33.28
C SER A 108 3.62 -60.43 32.08
N ASP A 109 3.27 -61.21 31.05
CA ASP A 109 4.12 -61.44 29.89
C ASP A 109 3.98 -60.27 28.91
N ALA A 110 2.79 -59.65 28.86
CA ALA A 110 2.54 -58.39 28.17
C ALA A 110 3.35 -57.22 28.77
N GLN A 111 3.45 -57.10 30.10
CA GLN A 111 4.30 -56.11 30.75
C GLN A 111 5.79 -56.30 30.43
N GLU A 112 6.28 -57.55 30.44
CA GLU A 112 7.67 -57.86 30.11
C GLU A 112 7.99 -57.62 28.63
N LEU A 113 7.04 -57.90 27.73
CA LEU A 113 7.12 -57.55 26.30
C LEU A 113 7.23 -56.03 26.09
N VAL A 114 6.36 -55.25 26.73
CA VAL A 114 6.39 -53.77 26.68
C VAL A 114 7.71 -53.25 27.22
N ARG A 115 8.17 -53.72 28.39
CA ARG A 115 9.44 -53.33 29.02
C ARG A 115 10.65 -53.63 28.13
N THR A 116 10.69 -54.82 27.52
CA THR A 116 11.79 -55.23 26.65
C THR A 116 11.80 -54.44 25.34
N THR A 117 10.63 -54.22 24.74
CA THR A 117 10.49 -53.40 23.52
C THR A 117 10.89 -51.95 23.78
N GLN A 118 10.51 -51.38 24.93
CA GLN A 118 10.92 -50.02 25.33
C GLN A 118 12.44 -49.90 25.46
N HIS A 119 13.11 -50.85 26.11
CA HIS A 119 14.57 -50.85 26.20
C HIS A 119 15.24 -50.91 24.80
N SER A 120 14.70 -51.71 23.88
CA SER A 120 15.19 -51.75 22.50
C SER A 120 14.94 -50.44 21.76
N LEU A 121 13.77 -49.82 21.91
CA LEU A 121 13.47 -48.49 21.35
C LEU A 121 14.42 -47.40 21.88
N ASP A 122 14.62 -47.35 23.19
CA ASP A 122 15.51 -46.39 23.84
C ASP A 122 16.97 -46.56 23.36
N SER A 123 17.38 -47.80 23.03
CA SER A 123 18.71 -48.09 22.47
C SER A 123 18.89 -47.71 20.99
N LEU A 124 17.79 -47.66 20.22
CA LEU A 124 17.77 -47.22 18.82
C LEU A 124 17.64 -45.69 18.69
N ASN A 125 17.03 -45.04 19.69
CA ASN A 125 16.75 -43.61 19.66
C ASN A 125 18.01 -42.75 19.88
N GLN A 126 18.39 -42.01 18.83
CA GLN A 126 19.54 -41.10 18.84
C GLN A 126 19.15 -39.62 19.04
N PHE A 127 17.85 -39.28 19.10
CA PHE A 127 17.37 -37.91 19.32
C PHE A 127 16.55 -37.82 20.62
N PRO A 128 17.15 -37.44 21.76
CA PRO A 128 16.52 -37.53 23.08
C PRO A 128 15.24 -36.68 23.28
N ALA A 129 14.94 -35.76 22.36
CA ALA A 129 13.74 -34.92 22.41
C ALA A 129 12.52 -35.61 21.79
N HIS A 130 12.70 -36.57 20.87
CA HIS A 130 11.61 -37.38 20.33
C HIS A 130 11.62 -38.72 21.04
N ARG A 131 10.55 -39.09 21.75
CA ARG A 131 10.52 -40.34 22.54
C ARG A 131 9.23 -41.10 22.34
N LEU A 132 9.36 -42.37 22.00
CA LEU A 132 8.24 -43.31 21.93
C LEU A 132 8.08 -43.95 23.32
N HIS A 133 6.88 -43.86 23.89
CA HIS A 133 6.54 -44.43 25.19
C HIS A 133 5.45 -45.48 25.04
N LEU A 134 5.80 -46.75 25.24
CA LEU A 134 4.87 -47.87 25.16
C LEU A 134 4.05 -48.00 26.45
N LEU A 135 2.73 -48.12 26.29
CA LEU A 135 1.74 -48.32 27.35
C LEU A 135 0.93 -49.58 27.04
N LEU A 136 0.56 -50.35 28.07
CA LEU A 136 -0.41 -51.45 27.90
C LEU A 136 -1.82 -50.86 27.91
N ALA A 137 -2.70 -51.30 26.99
CA ALA A 137 -4.08 -50.85 26.97
C ALA A 137 -4.90 -51.46 28.12
N ASP A 138 -5.59 -50.62 28.90
CA ASP A 138 -6.46 -51.06 30.00
C ASP A 138 -7.80 -51.60 29.50
N SER A 139 -8.44 -52.46 30.28
CA SER A 139 -9.71 -53.12 29.90
C SER A 139 -10.90 -52.17 29.67
N SER A 140 -10.83 -50.93 30.17
CA SER A 140 -11.78 -49.86 29.86
C SER A 140 -11.71 -49.37 28.41
N TRP A 141 -10.55 -49.50 27.75
CA TRP A 141 -10.33 -49.06 26.37
C TRP A 141 -11.05 -49.97 25.36
N GLN A 142 -11.19 -51.25 25.70
CA GLN A 142 -11.80 -52.28 24.85
C GLN A 142 -13.33 -52.15 24.73
N ALA A 143 -14.01 -51.48 25.66
CA ALA A 143 -15.46 -51.28 25.60
C ALA A 143 -15.86 -50.22 24.55
N ASN A 144 -15.13 -49.10 24.52
CA ASN A 144 -15.48 -47.91 23.74
C ASN A 144 -15.20 -48.03 22.23
N SER A 145 -14.41 -49.02 21.80
CA SER A 145 -14.12 -49.28 20.38
C SER A 145 -15.27 -49.96 19.63
N SER A 146 -16.25 -50.53 20.34
CA SER A 146 -17.40 -51.25 19.76
C SER A 146 -18.64 -50.38 19.49
N GLN A 147 -18.67 -49.12 19.95
CA GLN A 147 -19.86 -48.25 19.90
C GLN A 147 -19.60 -46.83 19.34
N ARG A 148 -18.80 -46.71 18.27
CA ARG A 148 -18.71 -45.43 17.52
C ARG A 148 -19.51 -45.49 16.21
N MET A 149 -20.82 -45.29 16.31
CA MET A 149 -21.55 -44.61 15.23
C MET A 149 -21.25 -43.10 15.32
N SER A 150 -21.06 -42.46 14.18
CA SER A 150 -20.89 -41.00 14.11
C SER A 150 -22.24 -40.30 14.22
N SER A 151 -22.30 -39.23 15.01
CA SER A 151 -23.39 -38.25 14.99
C SER A 151 -22.88 -36.89 15.46
N ASP A 152 -22.90 -35.93 14.53
CA ASP A 152 -22.95 -34.47 14.66
C ASP A 152 -22.02 -33.70 15.63
N GLY A 153 -21.57 -32.53 15.17
CA GLY A 153 -20.59 -31.70 15.87
C GLY A 153 -21.11 -31.07 17.17
N GLY A 154 -20.33 -31.18 18.24
CA GLY A 154 -20.57 -30.50 19.51
C GLY A 154 -19.50 -30.87 20.55
N ASN A 155 -18.92 -29.85 21.20
CA ASN A 155 -17.85 -29.94 22.21
C ASN A 155 -17.90 -31.15 23.16
N ILE A 156 -16.82 -31.94 23.21
CA ILE A 156 -16.58 -32.93 24.30
C ILE A 156 -15.16 -32.80 24.87
N ARG A 157 -15.10 -32.41 26.16
CA ARG A 157 -13.93 -32.51 27.05
C ARG A 157 -13.95 -33.86 27.78
N SER A 158 -12.93 -34.72 27.62
CA SER A 158 -12.48 -35.68 28.66
C SER A 158 -11.25 -36.52 28.24
N ASN A 159 -10.15 -36.37 28.97
CA ASN A 159 -9.00 -37.25 29.28
C ASN A 159 -8.47 -38.42 28.40
N ASP A 160 -9.13 -38.93 27.36
CA ASP A 160 -8.73 -40.20 26.68
C ASP A 160 -7.95 -40.01 25.35
N LYS A 161 -7.30 -38.87 25.10
CA LYS A 161 -6.91 -38.44 23.73
C LYS A 161 -5.42 -38.48 23.34
N ASP A 162 -4.50 -38.84 24.23
CA ASP A 162 -3.06 -38.61 23.99
C ASP A 162 -2.28 -39.81 23.36
N VAL A 163 -2.95 -40.82 22.81
CA VAL A 163 -2.29 -41.96 22.15
C VAL A 163 -2.15 -41.73 20.65
N VAL A 164 -0.91 -41.81 20.15
CA VAL A 164 -0.52 -41.49 18.77
C VAL A 164 -0.66 -42.71 17.84
N LEU A 165 -0.46 -43.92 18.37
CA LEU A 165 -0.55 -45.19 17.64
C LEU A 165 -1.06 -46.30 18.57
N THR A 166 -1.93 -47.15 18.06
CA THR A 166 -2.35 -48.39 18.73
C THR A 166 -1.77 -49.60 18.01
N ILE A 167 -1.01 -50.44 18.72
CA ILE A 167 -0.47 -51.71 18.23
C ILE A 167 -1.41 -52.83 18.66
N ARG A 168 -1.88 -53.66 17.72
CA ARG A 168 -2.69 -54.85 18.03
C ARG A 168 -1.86 -56.10 17.77
N LEU A 169 -1.59 -56.85 18.84
CA LEU A 169 -0.87 -58.13 18.76
C LEU A 169 -1.86 -59.25 18.42
N ILE A 170 -1.74 -59.81 17.21
CA ILE A 170 -2.65 -60.82 16.66
C ILE A 170 -1.91 -62.16 16.53
N PRO A 171 -2.28 -63.21 17.30
CA PRO A 171 -1.67 -64.52 17.17
C PRO A 171 -2.12 -65.18 15.84
N VAL A 172 -1.18 -65.81 15.13
CA VAL A 172 -1.46 -66.58 13.91
C VAL A 172 -0.77 -67.95 13.91
N GLU A 173 -1.47 -68.96 13.41
CA GLU A 173 -0.97 -70.34 13.33
C GLU A 173 -0.18 -70.64 12.04
N THR A 174 -0.37 -69.83 10.99
CA THR A 174 0.26 -70.04 9.67
C THR A 174 0.70 -68.72 9.02
N GLY A 175 1.82 -68.77 8.31
CA GLY A 175 2.42 -67.62 7.60
C GLY A 175 3.80 -67.25 8.14
N ALA A 176 4.44 -66.25 7.52
CA ALA A 176 5.69 -65.69 8.03
C ALA A 176 5.40 -64.75 9.21
N THR A 177 6.09 -64.96 10.33
CA THR A 177 6.04 -64.15 11.56
C THR A 177 7.45 -63.84 12.05
N PRO A 178 7.65 -62.73 12.79
CA PRO A 178 6.71 -61.64 12.99
C PRO A 178 6.53 -60.78 11.72
N ARG A 179 5.33 -60.21 11.52
CA ARG A 179 5.04 -59.26 10.41
C ARG A 179 4.06 -58.16 10.83
N SER A 180 4.15 -57.00 10.20
CA SER A 180 3.33 -55.82 10.47
C SER A 180 2.35 -55.51 9.33
N ASN A 181 1.25 -54.82 9.64
CA ASN A 181 0.35 -54.20 8.68
C ASN A 181 -0.22 -52.90 9.27
N LEU A 182 0.15 -51.75 8.69
CA LEU A 182 -0.34 -50.44 9.11
C LEU A 182 -1.64 -50.10 8.37
N HIS A 183 -2.66 -49.66 9.10
CA HIS A 183 -3.93 -49.24 8.50
C HIS A 183 -3.78 -47.87 7.80
N PRO A 184 -4.25 -47.71 6.54
CA PRO A 184 -4.07 -46.46 5.79
C PRO A 184 -4.94 -45.29 6.29
N TYR A 185 -6.07 -45.59 6.93
CA TYR A 185 -7.07 -44.60 7.37
C TYR A 185 -7.26 -44.53 8.89
N SER A 186 -6.44 -45.24 9.67
CA SER A 186 -6.47 -45.20 11.14
C SER A 186 -5.06 -45.39 11.72
N PRO A 187 -4.75 -44.83 12.90
CA PRO A 187 -3.46 -44.99 13.57
C PRO A 187 -3.38 -46.36 14.27
N ILE A 188 -3.56 -47.45 13.52
CA ILE A 188 -3.57 -48.83 14.02
C ILE A 188 -2.52 -49.65 13.26
N LEU A 189 -1.64 -50.31 14.02
CA LEU A 189 -0.62 -51.22 13.53
C LEU A 189 -0.95 -52.65 13.98
N ASP A 190 -1.38 -53.49 13.04
CA ASP A 190 -1.55 -54.92 13.32
C ASP A 190 -0.20 -55.63 13.24
N VAL A 191 0.17 -56.36 14.29
CA VAL A 191 1.40 -57.13 14.35
C VAL A 191 1.07 -58.59 14.59
N TYR A 192 1.37 -59.41 13.58
CA TYR A 192 1.08 -60.83 13.56
C TYR A 192 2.28 -61.60 14.08
N TYR A 193 2.07 -62.45 15.08
CA TYR A 193 3.11 -63.24 15.74
C TYR A 193 2.65 -64.68 15.92
N SER A 194 3.60 -65.62 15.99
CA SER A 194 3.31 -67.00 16.38
C SER A 194 3.32 -67.11 17.91
N PRO A 195 2.37 -67.81 18.56
CA PRO A 195 2.37 -67.99 20.02
C PRO A 195 3.67 -68.56 20.62
N HIS A 196 4.52 -69.23 19.82
CA HIS A 196 5.82 -69.72 20.25
C HIS A 196 6.93 -68.64 20.28
N GLU A 197 6.73 -67.50 19.63
CA GLU A 197 7.71 -66.41 19.54
C GLU A 197 7.70 -65.49 20.76
N ILE A 198 6.66 -65.54 21.60
CA ILE A 198 6.56 -64.81 22.87
C ILE A 198 6.61 -65.86 23.99
N PRO A 199 7.81 -66.22 24.49
CA PRO A 199 7.96 -67.29 25.46
C PRO A 199 7.45 -66.88 26.85
N PRO A 200 6.77 -67.77 27.60
CA PRO A 200 6.38 -67.51 28.97
C PRO A 200 7.62 -67.50 29.88
N GLN A 201 7.97 -66.29 30.33
CA GLN A 201 9.04 -65.94 31.28
C GLN A 201 10.50 -66.27 30.88
N ALA A 202 11.37 -65.28 31.10
CA ALA A 202 12.81 -65.43 31.32
C ALA A 202 13.67 -66.11 30.22
N THR A 203 13.32 -66.00 28.93
CA THR A 203 14.25 -66.30 27.83
C THR A 203 14.51 -65.08 26.95
N SER A 204 15.74 -64.56 27.02
CA SER A 204 16.22 -63.41 26.26
C SER A 204 16.48 -63.78 24.80
N GLY A 205 15.42 -63.94 24.01
CA GLY A 205 15.52 -64.36 22.61
C GLY A 205 14.26 -64.20 21.75
N SER A 206 13.18 -63.59 22.25
CA SER A 206 12.00 -63.33 21.43
C SER A 206 12.35 -62.38 20.27
N PRO A 207 11.96 -62.71 19.01
CA PRO A 207 12.15 -61.79 17.88
C PRO A 207 11.16 -60.61 17.92
N VAL A 208 10.03 -60.74 18.64
CA VAL A 208 8.92 -59.78 18.62
C VAL A 208 9.30 -58.41 19.20
N PRO A 209 9.94 -58.27 20.38
CA PRO A 209 10.40 -56.97 20.89
C PRO A 209 11.34 -56.23 19.92
N MET A 210 12.28 -56.95 19.32
CA MET A 210 13.24 -56.35 18.38
C MET A 210 12.57 -55.95 17.07
N PHE A 211 11.62 -56.76 16.57
CA PHE A 211 10.81 -56.44 15.40
C PHE A 211 9.94 -55.19 15.64
N LEU A 212 9.21 -55.15 16.76
CA LEU A 212 8.39 -54.00 17.17
C LEU A 212 9.23 -52.73 17.27
N ALA A 213 10.40 -52.78 17.90
CA ALA A 213 11.28 -51.63 18.04
C ALA A 213 11.78 -51.09 16.67
N HIS A 214 12.15 -51.98 15.75
CA HIS A 214 12.59 -51.58 14.40
C HIS A 214 11.44 -51.01 13.55
N GLU A 215 10.26 -51.64 13.57
CA GLU A 215 9.10 -51.15 12.80
C GLU A 215 8.63 -49.79 13.33
N LEU A 216 8.58 -49.59 14.65
CA LEU A 216 8.25 -48.30 15.24
C LEU A 216 9.30 -47.23 14.92
N HIS A 217 10.60 -47.53 15.02
CA HIS A 217 11.64 -46.59 14.64
C HIS A 217 11.53 -46.19 13.17
N LYS A 218 11.26 -47.15 12.27
CA LYS A 218 11.02 -46.92 10.84
C LYS A 218 9.76 -46.09 10.56
N LEU A 219 8.67 -46.31 11.30
CA LEU A 219 7.41 -45.56 11.13
C LEU A 219 7.55 -44.06 11.47
N PHE A 220 8.42 -43.71 12.42
CA PHE A 220 8.65 -42.32 12.84
C PHE A 220 9.98 -41.71 12.34
N ALA A 221 10.73 -42.40 11.48
CA ALA A 221 12.03 -41.94 11.01
C ALA A 221 11.97 -40.61 10.23
N GLU A 222 10.97 -40.42 9.35
CA GLU A 222 10.78 -39.17 8.60
C GLU A 222 10.40 -38.00 9.54
N GLU A 223 9.55 -38.25 10.54
CA GLU A 223 9.21 -37.27 11.57
C GLU A 223 10.44 -36.85 12.39
N GLN A 224 11.24 -37.82 12.84
CA GLN A 224 12.45 -37.56 13.60
C GLN A 224 13.44 -36.72 12.76
N ALA A 225 13.62 -37.04 11.48
CA ALA A 225 14.47 -36.26 10.57
C ALA A 225 13.95 -34.83 10.35
N GLN A 226 12.63 -34.64 10.17
CA GLN A 226 12.00 -33.32 10.03
C GLN A 226 12.21 -32.45 11.28
N LEU A 227 11.99 -33.01 12.48
CA LEU A 227 12.16 -32.30 13.74
C LEU A 227 13.63 -31.94 14.00
N VAL A 228 14.58 -32.85 13.73
CA VAL A 228 16.01 -32.56 13.85
C VAL A 228 16.43 -31.45 12.90
N HIS A 229 16.02 -31.51 11.62
CA HIS A 229 16.35 -30.48 10.61
C HIS A 229 15.78 -29.09 10.96
N LEU A 230 14.56 -29.04 11.50
CA LEU A 230 13.94 -27.79 11.94
C LEU A 230 14.70 -27.15 13.12
N LEU A 231 15.12 -27.98 14.08
CA LEU A 231 15.81 -27.52 15.29
C LEU A 231 17.30 -27.24 15.05
N SER A 232 17.96 -27.91 14.10
CA SER A 232 19.37 -27.68 13.76
C SER A 232 19.61 -26.35 13.03
N ASN A 233 18.63 -25.89 12.26
CA ASN A 233 18.70 -24.61 11.53
C ASN A 233 18.38 -23.39 12.42
N THR A 234 18.24 -23.59 13.73
CA THR A 234 17.90 -22.56 14.72
C THR A 234 19.12 -22.12 15.53
N PRO A 235 19.50 -20.83 15.56
CA PRO A 235 20.55 -20.33 16.45
C PRO A 235 20.18 -20.55 17.92
N GLY A 236 21.05 -21.21 18.68
CA GLY A 236 20.94 -21.36 20.15
C GLY A 236 20.08 -22.52 20.65
N ALA A 237 19.18 -23.11 19.85
CA ALA A 237 18.22 -24.12 20.35
C ALA A 237 18.84 -25.47 20.76
N TYR A 238 19.94 -25.90 20.14
CA TYR A 238 20.63 -27.16 20.48
C TYR A 238 22.13 -27.07 20.20
N ASP A 239 22.89 -26.62 21.21
CA ASP A 239 24.34 -26.51 21.09
C ASP A 239 25.02 -27.88 21.32
N ASN A 240 25.72 -28.36 20.29
CA ASN A 240 26.54 -29.59 20.21
C ASN A 240 25.83 -30.95 20.01
N LYS A 241 26.19 -31.62 18.90
CA LYS A 241 25.92 -33.03 18.53
C LYS A 241 24.47 -33.41 18.17
N LEU A 242 23.85 -32.68 17.24
CA LEU A 242 22.82 -33.29 16.41
C LEU A 242 23.48 -34.12 15.28
N GLN A 243 22.77 -35.17 14.89
CA GLN A 243 23.24 -36.25 14.02
C GLN A 243 23.46 -35.75 12.58
N ASP A 244 24.48 -36.26 11.87
CA ASP A 244 24.62 -36.05 10.43
C ASP A 244 23.44 -36.73 9.71
N ILE A 245 22.38 -35.96 9.43
CA ILE A 245 21.30 -36.40 8.54
C ILE A 245 21.93 -36.67 7.16
N PRO A 246 21.66 -37.82 6.52
CA PRO A 246 22.19 -38.11 5.19
C PRO A 246 21.88 -36.97 4.21
N LEU A 247 22.90 -36.52 3.46
CA LEU A 247 22.80 -35.40 2.50
C LEU A 247 21.60 -35.51 1.55
N GLU A 248 21.24 -36.72 1.14
CA GLU A 248 20.06 -36.99 0.31
C GLU A 248 18.73 -36.70 1.04
N THR A 249 18.62 -37.11 2.31
CA THR A 249 17.48 -36.81 3.18
C THR A 249 17.36 -35.31 3.45
N THR A 250 18.47 -34.63 3.75
CA THR A 250 18.49 -33.17 3.92
C THR A 250 18.01 -32.45 2.65
N ALA A 251 18.55 -32.82 1.48
CA ALA A 251 18.12 -32.25 0.21
C ALA A 251 16.64 -32.54 -0.13
N GLN A 252 16.11 -33.70 0.28
CA GLN A 252 14.69 -34.01 0.15
C GLN A 252 13.82 -33.12 1.06
N LEU A 253 14.24 -32.91 2.31
CA LEU A 253 13.55 -32.03 3.26
C LEU A 253 13.59 -30.56 2.84
N GLU A 254 14.71 -30.08 2.29
CA GLU A 254 14.83 -28.74 1.71
C GLU A 254 13.90 -28.55 0.51
N ARG A 255 13.82 -29.53 -0.40
CA ARG A 255 12.87 -29.52 -1.54
C ARG A 255 11.41 -29.54 -1.08
N GLN A 256 11.10 -30.25 0.00
CA GLN A 256 9.76 -30.26 0.58
C GLN A 256 9.42 -28.91 1.24
N SER A 257 10.36 -28.35 2.00
CA SER A 257 10.22 -27.04 2.65
C SER A 257 10.05 -25.90 1.65
N THR A 258 10.85 -25.87 0.58
CA THR A 258 10.74 -24.84 -0.47
C THR A 258 9.47 -24.98 -1.31
N ARG A 259 8.93 -26.20 -1.47
CA ARG A 259 7.66 -26.47 -2.15
C ARG A 259 6.43 -26.10 -1.32
N ALA A 260 6.49 -26.33 -0.01
CA ALA A 260 5.37 -26.17 0.90
C ALA A 260 5.06 -24.70 1.19
N LEU A 261 3.78 -24.41 1.42
CA LEU A 261 3.29 -23.13 1.91
C LEU A 261 3.81 -22.88 3.33
N LYS A 262 4.07 -21.60 3.63
CA LYS A 262 4.16 -21.13 5.01
C LYS A 262 2.87 -21.48 5.74
N TYR A 263 3.00 -21.76 7.03
CA TYR A 263 1.86 -22.04 7.88
C TYR A 263 0.90 -20.85 7.91
N ALA A 264 -0.40 -21.11 7.91
CA ALA A 264 -1.43 -20.12 8.18
C ALA A 264 -2.59 -20.77 8.96
N PRO A 265 -3.29 -20.02 9.84
CA PRO A 265 -4.47 -20.53 10.54
C PRO A 265 -5.65 -20.78 9.60
N THR A 266 -5.74 -20.02 8.51
CA THR A 266 -6.74 -20.15 7.45
C THR A 266 -6.07 -20.11 6.08
N TYR A 267 -6.48 -20.99 5.17
CA TYR A 267 -6.11 -20.98 3.75
C TYR A 267 -7.35 -20.73 2.88
N HIS A 268 -7.21 -19.90 1.84
CA HIS A 268 -8.25 -19.70 0.83
C HIS A 268 -7.94 -20.58 -0.38
N LEU A 269 -8.84 -21.49 -0.77
CA LEU A 269 -8.65 -22.41 -1.90
C LEU A 269 -9.48 -21.96 -3.10
N THR A 270 -8.85 -21.48 -4.17
CA THR A 270 -9.56 -20.95 -5.34
C THR A 270 -9.52 -21.94 -6.50
N PHE A 271 -10.67 -22.51 -6.87
CA PHE A 271 -10.81 -23.43 -8.00
C PHE A 271 -11.29 -22.68 -9.26
N SER A 272 -10.49 -22.73 -10.32
CA SER A 272 -10.70 -21.93 -11.53
C SER A 272 -10.86 -22.81 -12.78
N LEU A 273 -11.99 -22.72 -13.48
CA LEU A 273 -12.21 -23.39 -14.77
C LEU A 273 -11.86 -22.43 -15.92
N PHE A 274 -10.77 -22.69 -16.63
CA PHE A 274 -10.28 -21.87 -17.72
C PHE A 274 -10.43 -22.59 -19.07
N THR A 275 -11.02 -21.92 -20.06
CA THR A 275 -11.16 -22.43 -21.43
C THR A 275 -10.90 -21.30 -22.45
N PRO A 276 -10.22 -21.55 -23.58
CA PRO A 276 -9.99 -20.55 -24.62
C PRO A 276 -11.25 -20.27 -25.48
N SER A 277 -12.34 -20.99 -25.26
CA SER A 277 -13.60 -20.89 -26.01
C SER A 277 -14.79 -20.49 -25.11
N TYR A 278 -16.02 -20.62 -25.63
CA TYR A 278 -17.25 -20.41 -24.88
C TYR A 278 -17.71 -21.65 -24.09
N ALA A 279 -17.03 -22.79 -24.23
CA ALA A 279 -17.37 -24.06 -23.58
C ALA A 279 -16.12 -24.76 -22.99
N PRO A 280 -16.25 -25.46 -21.84
CA PRO A 280 -17.41 -25.49 -20.96
C PRO A 280 -17.62 -24.13 -20.26
N SER A 281 -18.88 -23.71 -20.11
CA SER A 281 -19.27 -22.48 -19.41
C SER A 281 -19.82 -22.73 -18.01
N ALA A 282 -20.04 -24.00 -17.65
CA ALA A 282 -20.46 -24.41 -16.33
C ALA A 282 -19.74 -25.69 -15.89
N TRP A 283 -19.80 -25.97 -14.58
CA TRP A 283 -19.25 -27.18 -13.98
C TRP A 283 -19.96 -27.48 -12.66
N ASP A 284 -20.19 -28.76 -12.39
CA ASP A 284 -20.73 -29.28 -11.13
C ASP A 284 -19.62 -29.39 -10.07
N ILE A 285 -18.98 -28.24 -9.80
CA ILE A 285 -17.81 -28.14 -8.93
C ILE A 285 -18.18 -28.34 -7.45
N GLU A 286 -19.37 -27.90 -7.01
CA GLU A 286 -19.80 -28.04 -5.62
C GLU A 286 -19.96 -29.52 -5.22
N ALA A 287 -20.66 -30.33 -6.02
CA ALA A 287 -20.79 -31.76 -5.76
C ALA A 287 -19.43 -32.49 -5.87
N ALA A 288 -18.55 -32.06 -6.77
CA ALA A 288 -17.20 -32.61 -6.87
C ALA A 288 -16.34 -32.29 -5.63
N LEU A 289 -16.38 -31.06 -5.13
CA LEU A 289 -15.67 -30.64 -3.92
C LEU A 289 -16.19 -31.40 -2.69
N GLN A 290 -17.50 -31.45 -2.49
CA GLN A 290 -18.13 -32.20 -1.38
C GLN A 290 -17.74 -33.68 -1.38
N LYS A 291 -17.68 -34.30 -2.57
CA LYS A 291 -17.40 -35.74 -2.71
C LYS A 291 -15.91 -36.10 -2.61
N TYR A 292 -15.01 -35.27 -3.15
CA TYR A 292 -13.60 -35.63 -3.34
C TYR A 292 -12.61 -34.82 -2.48
N LEU A 293 -12.97 -33.61 -2.05
CA LEU A 293 -12.06 -32.71 -1.34
C LEU A 293 -12.48 -32.48 0.12
N THR A 294 -13.77 -32.28 0.42
CA THR A 294 -14.24 -32.01 1.79
C THR A 294 -13.75 -33.03 2.84
N PRO A 295 -13.78 -34.36 2.60
CA PRO A 295 -13.24 -35.33 3.58
C PRO A 295 -11.75 -35.15 3.88
N LEU A 296 -10.98 -34.62 2.92
CA LEU A 296 -9.58 -34.28 3.12
C LEU A 296 -9.43 -33.00 3.94
N LEU A 297 -10.19 -31.94 3.61
CA LEU A 297 -10.16 -30.67 4.36
C LEU A 297 -10.57 -30.86 5.82
N GLU A 298 -11.62 -31.66 6.08
CA GLU A 298 -12.06 -32.03 7.42
C GLU A 298 -10.95 -32.72 8.22
N SER A 299 -10.15 -33.59 7.59
CA SER A 299 -9.00 -34.24 8.24
C SER A 299 -7.89 -33.25 8.65
N PHE A 300 -7.78 -32.10 7.98
CA PHE A 300 -6.83 -31.03 8.30
C PHE A 300 -7.40 -29.93 9.22
N SER A 301 -8.69 -29.95 9.54
CA SER A 301 -9.37 -28.92 10.35
C SER A 301 -8.73 -28.65 11.73
N ALA A 302 -8.04 -29.65 12.31
CA ALA A 302 -7.28 -29.47 13.54
C ALA A 302 -6.03 -28.58 13.35
N ILE A 303 -5.46 -28.52 12.14
CA ILE A 303 -4.20 -27.83 11.80
C ILE A 303 -4.44 -26.47 11.15
N SER A 304 -5.43 -26.36 10.25
CA SER A 304 -5.82 -25.10 9.60
C SER A 304 -7.28 -25.14 9.15
N ASN A 305 -7.92 -23.98 9.10
CA ASN A 305 -9.22 -23.79 8.46
C ASN A 305 -9.05 -23.60 6.95
N PHE A 306 -10.09 -23.94 6.19
CA PHE A 306 -10.12 -23.77 4.74
C PHE A 306 -11.42 -23.10 4.32
N THR A 307 -11.30 -22.07 3.49
CA THR A 307 -12.39 -21.50 2.70
C THR A 307 -12.22 -21.92 1.24
N VAL A 308 -13.30 -21.96 0.48
CA VAL A 308 -13.26 -22.40 -0.93
C VAL A 308 -14.02 -21.41 -1.79
N ASP A 309 -13.32 -20.87 -2.79
CA ASP A 309 -13.86 -19.99 -3.82
C ASP A 309 -13.82 -20.70 -5.17
N THR A 310 -14.78 -20.42 -6.04
CA THR A 310 -14.83 -21.02 -7.39
C THR A 310 -15.10 -19.97 -8.45
N GLN A 311 -14.40 -20.03 -9.58
CA GLN A 311 -14.59 -19.13 -10.72
C GLN A 311 -14.51 -19.87 -12.07
N VAL A 312 -15.15 -19.29 -13.09
CA VAL A 312 -15.11 -19.77 -14.48
C VAL A 312 -14.64 -18.61 -15.37
N GLN A 313 -13.55 -18.81 -16.12
CA GLN A 313 -13.03 -17.84 -17.08
C GLN A 313 -13.15 -18.41 -18.49
N LEU A 314 -14.07 -17.81 -19.26
CA LEU A 314 -14.19 -18.05 -20.69
C LEU A 314 -13.15 -17.24 -21.46
N TYR A 315 -12.80 -17.71 -22.65
CA TYR A 315 -11.80 -17.12 -23.55
C TYR A 315 -10.41 -16.90 -22.92
N ALA A 316 -10.05 -17.70 -21.92
CA ALA A 316 -8.72 -17.77 -21.33
C ALA A 316 -7.71 -18.34 -22.34
N ARG A 317 -7.08 -17.45 -23.13
CA ARG A 317 -6.03 -17.80 -24.08
C ARG A 317 -4.65 -17.81 -23.42
N PHE A 318 -3.70 -18.49 -24.06
CA PHE A 318 -2.29 -18.44 -23.68
C PHE A 318 -1.73 -17.03 -23.81
N SER A 319 -0.89 -16.63 -22.86
CA SER A 319 -0.23 -15.32 -22.91
C SER A 319 0.63 -15.17 -24.17
N PRO A 320 0.66 -13.99 -24.82
CA PRO A 320 1.60 -13.70 -25.89
C PRO A 320 3.07 -13.78 -25.42
N SER A 321 3.30 -13.78 -24.11
CA SER A 321 4.64 -13.94 -23.51
C SER A 321 5.14 -15.39 -23.51
N ILE A 322 4.30 -16.38 -23.80
CA ILE A 322 4.69 -17.79 -23.93
C ILE A 322 4.60 -18.30 -25.36
N ARG A 323 5.42 -19.31 -25.68
CA ARG A 323 5.32 -20.01 -26.96
C ARG A 323 3.98 -20.74 -27.05
N GLN A 324 3.33 -20.60 -28.21
CA GLN A 324 2.11 -21.33 -28.52
C GLN A 324 2.39 -22.85 -28.56
N PRO A 325 1.38 -23.70 -28.28
CA PRO A 325 1.56 -25.16 -28.30
C PRO A 325 2.14 -25.68 -29.62
N GLU A 326 3.10 -26.60 -29.52
CA GLU A 326 3.72 -27.26 -30.68
C GLU A 326 2.97 -28.55 -31.02
N PHE A 327 2.49 -28.69 -32.25
CA PHE A 327 1.88 -29.94 -32.74
C PHE A 327 2.97 -30.93 -33.18
N ILE A 328 2.87 -32.18 -32.73
CA ILE A 328 3.77 -33.28 -33.10
C ILE A 328 3.02 -34.22 -34.04
N GLU A 329 3.36 -34.18 -35.34
CA GLU A 329 2.64 -34.92 -36.39
C GLU A 329 2.65 -36.45 -36.17
N ASP A 330 3.79 -37.01 -35.75
CA ASP A 330 3.96 -38.47 -35.54
C ASP A 330 3.02 -39.03 -34.46
N GLU A 331 2.74 -38.25 -33.42
CA GLU A 331 1.94 -38.67 -32.26
C GLU A 331 0.52 -38.08 -32.25
N LYS A 332 0.24 -37.09 -33.12
CA LYS A 332 -1.03 -36.33 -33.17
C LYS A 332 -1.40 -35.66 -31.84
N ILE A 333 -0.40 -35.16 -31.12
CA ILE A 333 -0.57 -34.46 -29.84
C ILE A 333 -0.11 -33.01 -29.96
N TRP A 334 -0.72 -32.14 -29.16
CA TRP A 334 -0.22 -30.79 -28.92
C TRP A 334 0.63 -30.78 -27.66
N THR A 335 1.73 -30.02 -27.67
CA THR A 335 2.69 -30.02 -26.56
C THR A 335 3.05 -28.62 -26.06
N LEU A 336 3.06 -28.49 -24.73
CA LEU A 336 3.68 -27.38 -24.00
C LEU A 336 5.07 -27.81 -23.54
N ARG A 337 6.03 -26.89 -23.51
CA ARG A 337 7.37 -27.17 -22.98
C ARG A 337 7.42 -26.91 -21.48
N GLN A 338 8.17 -27.72 -20.74
CA GLN A 338 8.33 -27.57 -19.28
C GLN A 338 8.88 -26.19 -18.87
N GLU A 339 9.73 -25.59 -19.72
CA GLU A 339 10.30 -24.25 -19.54
C GLU A 339 9.27 -23.11 -19.57
N ASP A 340 8.12 -23.29 -20.23
CA ASP A 340 7.08 -22.26 -20.38
C ASP A 340 5.95 -22.39 -19.31
N LEU A 341 5.95 -23.44 -18.48
CA LEU A 341 4.86 -23.77 -17.54
C LEU A 341 4.69 -22.80 -16.36
N SER A 342 5.73 -22.06 -15.99
CA SER A 342 5.64 -21.00 -14.98
C SER A 342 4.97 -19.74 -15.52
N ALA A 343 5.16 -19.45 -16.80
CA ALA A 343 4.57 -18.32 -17.50
C ALA A 343 3.18 -18.63 -18.12
N PHE A 344 2.74 -19.90 -18.07
CA PHE A 344 1.36 -20.31 -18.36
C PHE A 344 0.32 -19.53 -17.55
N ILE A 345 0.67 -19.11 -16.33
CA ILE A 345 -0.21 -18.37 -15.43
C ILE A 345 0.29 -16.93 -15.34
N ASN A 346 -0.23 -16.04 -16.18
CA ASN A 346 0.00 -14.61 -16.05
C ASN A 346 -1.14 -13.96 -15.25
N ALA A 347 -0.87 -13.54 -14.01
CA ALA A 347 -1.84 -12.85 -13.16
C ALA A 347 -2.30 -11.48 -13.72
N ALA A 348 -1.59 -10.91 -14.70
CA ALA A 348 -2.00 -9.70 -15.40
C ALA A 348 -3.02 -9.94 -16.53
N GLU A 349 -3.17 -11.18 -16.99
CA GLU A 349 -4.06 -11.55 -18.11
C GLU A 349 -5.22 -12.45 -17.67
N TRP A 350 -4.99 -13.30 -16.67
CA TRP A 350 -6.02 -14.14 -16.05
C TRP A 350 -6.38 -13.53 -14.69
N PRO A 351 -7.51 -12.82 -14.57
CA PRO A 351 -7.92 -12.21 -13.30
C PRO A 351 -8.30 -13.31 -12.31
N LEU A 352 -7.33 -13.72 -11.50
CA LEU A 352 -7.54 -14.60 -10.36
C LEU A 352 -8.19 -13.78 -9.26
N SER A 353 -9.48 -14.00 -9.01
CA SER A 353 -10.23 -13.29 -7.98
C SER A 353 -9.58 -13.49 -6.60
N PRO A 354 -8.91 -12.46 -6.02
CA PRO A 354 -8.27 -12.62 -4.72
C PRO A 354 -9.33 -12.45 -3.62
N ASN A 355 -9.39 -13.38 -2.66
CA ASN A 355 -10.34 -13.26 -1.56
C ASN A 355 -9.92 -12.12 -0.59
N ILE A 356 -10.90 -11.40 -0.06
CA ILE A 356 -10.73 -10.26 0.86
C ILE A 356 -10.68 -10.76 2.32
N GLY A 357 -9.96 -11.87 2.55
CA GLY A 357 -9.91 -12.59 3.83
C GLY A 357 -8.51 -12.65 4.43
N GLU A 358 -8.43 -12.99 5.71
CA GLU A 358 -7.15 -13.24 6.38
C GLU A 358 -6.59 -14.62 5.99
N GLY A 359 -5.49 -14.64 5.25
CA GLY A 359 -4.74 -15.87 4.91
C GLY A 359 -4.19 -15.90 3.48
N PRO A 360 -3.20 -16.75 3.19
CA PRO A 360 -2.70 -16.95 1.83
C PRO A 360 -3.71 -17.71 0.95
N THR A 361 -3.78 -17.31 -0.32
CA THR A 361 -4.62 -17.97 -1.34
C THR A 361 -3.83 -19.07 -2.07
N VAL A 362 -4.46 -20.21 -2.30
CA VAL A 362 -3.92 -21.38 -3.00
C VAL A 362 -4.78 -21.65 -4.23
N ASN A 363 -4.16 -21.62 -5.41
CA ASN A 363 -4.88 -21.62 -6.67
C ASN A 363 -4.87 -23.00 -7.35
N PHE A 364 -6.04 -23.49 -7.74
CA PHE A 364 -6.19 -24.72 -8.52
C PHE A 364 -6.87 -24.43 -9.85
N ILE A 365 -6.10 -24.48 -10.94
CA ILE A 365 -6.60 -24.21 -12.29
C ILE A 365 -6.90 -25.52 -13.02
N LEU A 366 -8.14 -25.66 -13.49
CA LEU A 366 -8.56 -26.66 -14.45
C LEU A 366 -8.63 -26.02 -15.83
N TYR A 367 -7.67 -26.34 -16.70
CA TYR A 367 -7.65 -25.86 -18.08
C TYR A 367 -8.26 -26.89 -19.03
N VAL A 368 -9.26 -26.48 -19.81
CA VAL A 368 -9.87 -27.30 -20.87
C VAL A 368 -9.42 -26.72 -22.22
N PRO A 369 -8.57 -27.42 -23.00
CA PRO A 369 -8.11 -26.93 -24.31
C PRO A 369 -9.25 -26.96 -25.34
N GLU A 370 -9.09 -26.19 -26.42
CA GLU A 370 -10.01 -26.28 -27.57
C GLU A 370 -9.92 -27.68 -28.21
N GLN A 371 -11.01 -28.15 -28.82
CA GLN A 371 -11.06 -29.47 -29.48
C GLN A 371 -10.02 -29.61 -30.61
N SER A 372 -9.66 -28.50 -31.26
CA SER A 372 -8.57 -28.39 -32.25
C SER A 372 -7.18 -28.67 -31.66
N GLN A 373 -6.99 -28.37 -30.37
CA GLN A 373 -5.75 -28.44 -29.60
C GLN A 373 -5.75 -29.57 -28.57
N SER A 374 -6.70 -30.50 -28.65
CA SER A 374 -6.82 -31.68 -27.78
C SER A 374 -6.33 -32.94 -28.51
N PRO A 375 -5.50 -33.80 -27.88
CA PRO A 375 -4.98 -33.68 -26.51
C PRO A 375 -3.77 -32.73 -26.41
N LEU A 376 -3.75 -31.93 -25.34
CA LEU A 376 -2.64 -31.06 -24.94
C LEU A 376 -1.87 -31.70 -23.77
N LEU A 377 -0.56 -31.87 -23.91
CA LEU A 377 0.33 -32.51 -22.93
C LEU A 377 1.62 -31.71 -22.73
N ILE A 378 2.40 -32.04 -21.71
CA ILE A 378 3.76 -31.51 -21.49
C ILE A 378 4.76 -32.37 -22.28
N LYS A 379 5.63 -31.73 -23.06
CA LYS A 379 6.51 -32.38 -24.05
C LYS A 379 7.49 -33.37 -23.44
N GLU A 380 8.07 -33.03 -22.30
CA GLU A 380 9.21 -33.73 -21.68
C GLU A 380 8.77 -34.98 -20.89
N ASN A 381 7.59 -34.96 -20.28
CA ASN A 381 7.11 -36.03 -19.40
C ASN A 381 5.77 -36.66 -19.84
N LYS A 382 5.16 -36.15 -20.93
CA LYS A 382 3.81 -36.51 -21.43
C LYS A 382 2.69 -36.40 -20.39
N GLY A 383 2.92 -35.60 -19.35
CA GLY A 383 1.97 -35.31 -18.29
C GLY A 383 0.99 -34.20 -18.68
N ASP A 384 -0.05 -34.08 -17.87
CA ASP A 384 -1.16 -33.14 -18.06
C ASP A 384 -1.40 -32.26 -16.81
N ASN A 385 -0.44 -32.24 -15.89
CA ASN A 385 -0.53 -31.48 -14.65
C ASN A 385 0.85 -31.10 -14.11
N TRP A 386 0.90 -29.99 -13.38
CA TRP A 386 2.09 -29.54 -12.65
C TRP A 386 1.70 -28.75 -11.41
N LEU A 387 2.65 -28.61 -10.48
CA LEU A 387 2.50 -27.77 -9.30
C LEU A 387 3.46 -26.57 -9.40
N ILE A 388 2.98 -25.39 -9.03
CA ILE A 388 3.83 -24.22 -8.79
C ILE A 388 4.09 -24.12 -7.27
N PRO A 389 5.35 -24.21 -6.81
CA PRO A 389 5.73 -24.06 -5.41
C PRO A 389 5.10 -22.84 -4.75
N GLN A 390 4.61 -23.00 -3.52
CA GLN A 390 4.03 -21.93 -2.69
C GLN A 390 2.85 -21.15 -3.31
N TRP A 391 2.25 -21.65 -4.39
CA TRP A 391 1.19 -20.93 -5.12
C TRP A 391 -0.06 -21.79 -5.38
N GLY A 392 0.12 -23.04 -5.84
CA GLY A 392 -1.01 -23.81 -6.36
C GLY A 392 -0.64 -24.84 -7.41
N GLY A 393 -1.62 -25.31 -8.17
CA GLY A 393 -1.40 -26.32 -9.21
C GLY A 393 -2.36 -26.20 -10.39
N VAL A 394 -1.94 -26.78 -11.52
CA VAL A 394 -2.69 -26.76 -12.78
C VAL A 394 -2.93 -28.19 -13.26
N ARG A 395 -4.12 -28.43 -13.77
CA ARG A 395 -4.53 -29.66 -14.46
C ARG A 395 -5.13 -29.32 -15.81
N ILE A 396 -4.62 -29.95 -16.87
CA ILE A 396 -5.25 -29.98 -18.19
C ILE A 396 -6.26 -31.13 -18.21
N LEU A 397 -7.47 -30.88 -18.69
CA LEU A 397 -8.53 -31.87 -18.87
C LEU A 397 -8.81 -32.08 -20.35
N ASN A 398 -8.14 -33.08 -20.93
CA ASN A 398 -8.34 -33.48 -22.31
C ASN A 398 -9.63 -34.29 -22.46
N LEU A 399 -10.71 -33.63 -22.91
CA LEU A 399 -11.99 -34.28 -23.17
C LEU A 399 -11.97 -34.94 -24.55
N ALA A 400 -12.09 -36.27 -24.58
CA ALA A 400 -12.11 -37.06 -25.81
C ALA A 400 -13.55 -37.41 -26.21
N GLY A 401 -14.02 -36.89 -27.35
CA GLY A 401 -15.33 -37.22 -27.89
C GLY A 401 -15.57 -36.64 -29.29
N GLU A 402 -16.21 -37.44 -30.16
CA GLU A 402 -16.66 -37.01 -31.49
C GLU A 402 -17.79 -35.96 -31.41
N SER A 403 -18.48 -35.88 -30.27
CA SER A 403 -19.64 -35.03 -30.02
C SER A 403 -19.34 -33.56 -29.67
N GLY A 404 -18.06 -33.18 -29.60
CA GLY A 404 -17.63 -31.84 -29.15
C GLY A 404 -17.47 -31.70 -27.63
N ILE A 405 -16.98 -30.53 -27.21
CA ILE A 405 -16.83 -30.19 -25.78
C ILE A 405 -18.22 -29.89 -25.19
N PRO A 406 -18.63 -30.55 -24.08
CA PRO A 406 -19.91 -30.29 -23.44
C PRO A 406 -19.96 -28.87 -22.83
N SER A 407 -21.14 -28.25 -22.81
CA SER A 407 -21.33 -26.92 -22.21
C SER A 407 -21.15 -26.91 -20.69
N SER A 408 -21.37 -28.03 -20.01
CA SER A 408 -21.18 -28.21 -18.57
C SER A 408 -20.42 -29.49 -18.24
N LEU A 409 -19.49 -29.43 -17.28
CA LEU A 409 -18.75 -30.58 -16.77
C LEU A 409 -19.47 -31.22 -15.57
N THR A 410 -19.66 -32.54 -15.57
CA THR A 410 -20.23 -33.25 -14.42
C THR A 410 -19.17 -33.55 -13.34
N ALA A 411 -19.60 -33.80 -12.11
CA ALA A 411 -18.69 -34.22 -11.03
C ALA A 411 -17.87 -35.48 -11.35
N GLU A 412 -18.35 -36.35 -12.24
CA GLU A 412 -17.59 -37.52 -12.74
C GLU A 412 -16.47 -37.11 -13.71
N ASN A 413 -16.70 -36.11 -14.57
CA ASN A 413 -15.66 -35.56 -15.44
C ASN A 413 -14.58 -34.82 -14.63
N LEU A 414 -14.93 -34.24 -13.49
CA LEU A 414 -14.02 -33.53 -12.59
C LEU A 414 -13.18 -34.45 -11.70
N ALA A 415 -13.56 -35.71 -11.50
CA ALA A 415 -12.90 -36.62 -10.56
C ALA A 415 -11.37 -36.76 -10.77
N PRO A 416 -10.81 -36.89 -11.99
CA PRO A 416 -9.36 -36.95 -12.20
C PRO A 416 -8.64 -35.65 -11.78
N ALA A 417 -9.29 -34.49 -11.99
CA ALA A 417 -8.77 -33.21 -11.56
C ALA A 417 -8.82 -33.07 -10.03
N MET A 418 -9.92 -33.45 -9.39
CA MET A 418 -10.03 -33.43 -7.93
C MET A 418 -8.98 -34.33 -7.25
N HIS A 419 -8.75 -35.55 -7.77
CA HIS A 419 -7.66 -36.40 -7.26
C HIS A 419 -6.26 -35.77 -7.44
N THR A 420 -6.04 -35.07 -8.56
CA THR A 420 -4.79 -34.33 -8.80
C THR A 420 -4.63 -33.20 -7.77
N PHE A 421 -5.66 -32.35 -7.61
CA PHE A 421 -5.65 -31.22 -6.69
C PHE A 421 -5.53 -31.67 -5.22
N SER A 422 -6.15 -32.77 -4.81
CA SER A 422 -5.98 -33.35 -3.47
C SER A 422 -4.53 -33.74 -3.18
N ASN A 423 -3.84 -34.41 -4.12
CA ASN A 423 -2.43 -34.77 -3.98
C ASN A 423 -1.51 -33.53 -3.99
N GLN A 424 -1.84 -32.53 -4.82
CA GLN A 424 -1.14 -31.26 -4.89
C GLN A 424 -1.29 -30.46 -3.59
N LEU A 425 -2.49 -30.38 -3.02
CA LEU A 425 -2.79 -29.73 -1.73
C LEU A 425 -2.02 -30.40 -0.59
N ILE A 426 -2.05 -31.73 -0.50
CA ILE A 426 -1.28 -32.50 0.50
C ILE A 426 0.21 -32.12 0.44
N SER A 427 0.78 -31.98 -0.77
CA SER A 427 2.18 -31.59 -0.93
C SER A 427 2.45 -30.10 -0.66
N LEU A 428 1.47 -29.21 -0.90
CA LEU A 428 1.58 -27.79 -0.58
C LEU A 428 1.47 -27.54 0.93
N LEU A 429 0.65 -28.30 1.65
CA LEU A 429 0.57 -28.24 3.12
C LEU A 429 1.83 -28.81 3.81
N GLY A 430 2.70 -29.49 3.06
CA GLY A 430 3.99 -30.01 3.51
C GLY A 430 3.92 -31.36 4.21
N LEU A 431 2.83 -32.12 4.02
CA LEU A 431 2.63 -33.42 4.67
C LEU A 431 3.79 -34.40 4.36
N PRO A 432 4.37 -35.13 5.35
CA PRO A 432 5.39 -36.15 5.11
C PRO A 432 4.90 -37.22 4.13
N GLN A 433 5.81 -37.95 3.48
CA GLN A 433 5.43 -39.02 2.53
C GLN A 433 5.18 -40.36 3.21
N THR A 434 5.85 -40.61 4.33
CA THR A 434 5.72 -41.82 5.16
C THR A 434 5.26 -41.45 6.58
N PRO A 435 4.62 -42.38 7.31
CA PRO A 435 4.16 -43.71 6.89
C PRO A 435 2.87 -43.65 6.06
N ALA A 436 2.40 -44.79 5.53
CA ALA A 436 1.23 -44.81 4.63
C ALA A 436 -0.11 -44.36 5.27
N SER A 437 -0.21 -44.33 6.61
CA SER A 437 -1.40 -43.91 7.34
C SER A 437 -1.58 -42.39 7.30
N LEU A 438 -2.66 -41.91 6.67
CA LEU A 438 -2.95 -40.46 6.60
C LEU A 438 -3.08 -39.80 7.99
N PRO A 439 -3.79 -40.37 8.98
CA PRO A 439 -3.85 -39.81 10.33
C PRO A 439 -2.48 -39.63 11.00
N LEU A 440 -1.55 -40.58 10.83
CA LEU A 440 -0.20 -40.46 11.39
C LEU A 440 0.57 -39.30 10.73
N ARG A 441 0.51 -39.20 9.39
CA ARG A 441 1.16 -38.11 8.64
C ARG A 441 0.63 -36.73 9.06
N ILE A 442 -0.67 -36.61 9.32
CA ILE A 442 -1.30 -35.37 9.80
C ILE A 442 -0.82 -35.05 11.21
N ALA A 443 -0.79 -36.04 12.12
CA ALA A 443 -0.26 -35.85 13.48
C ALA A 443 1.24 -35.50 13.50
N THR A 444 2.04 -36.03 12.56
CA THR A 444 3.44 -35.61 12.34
C THR A 444 3.51 -34.14 11.95
N LEU A 445 2.70 -33.73 10.96
CA LEU A 445 2.65 -32.33 10.51
C LEU A 445 2.24 -31.39 11.65
N GLU A 446 1.25 -31.76 12.46
CA GLU A 446 0.82 -31.03 13.66
C GLU A 446 2.03 -30.73 14.58
N ARG A 447 2.81 -31.74 14.95
CA ARG A 447 4.00 -31.61 15.81
C ARG A 447 5.08 -30.72 15.19
N VAL A 448 5.34 -30.86 13.90
CA VAL A 448 6.29 -30.02 13.16
C VAL A 448 5.83 -28.56 13.11
N ARG A 449 4.52 -28.30 12.94
CA ARG A 449 3.95 -26.94 12.97
C ARG A 449 4.03 -26.31 14.37
N VAL A 450 3.77 -27.06 15.45
CA VAL A 450 3.96 -26.57 16.83
C VAL A 450 5.39 -26.05 17.04
N ALA A 451 6.39 -26.86 16.70
CA ALA A 451 7.79 -26.46 16.86
C ALA A 451 8.15 -25.24 15.98
N SER A 452 7.67 -25.21 14.74
CA SER A 452 7.93 -24.10 13.81
C SER A 452 7.31 -22.79 14.29
N LEU A 453 6.12 -22.83 14.90
CA LEU A 453 5.43 -21.65 15.42
C LEU A 453 6.08 -21.11 16.69
N ILE A 454 6.41 -22.00 17.65
CA ILE A 454 7.15 -21.62 18.87
C ILE A 454 8.47 -20.94 18.49
N TYR A 455 9.19 -21.47 17.50
CA TYR A 455 10.42 -20.85 17.01
C TYR A 455 10.17 -19.49 16.33
N SER A 456 9.21 -19.41 15.42
CA SER A 456 8.87 -18.16 14.71
C SER A 456 8.54 -17.03 15.68
N ALA A 457 7.61 -17.28 16.61
CA ALA A 457 7.19 -16.31 17.62
C ALA A 457 8.36 -15.87 18.53
N SER A 458 9.20 -16.82 18.97
CA SER A 458 10.38 -16.52 19.81
C SER A 458 11.42 -15.68 19.05
N SER A 459 11.63 -15.96 17.77
CA SER A 459 12.54 -15.20 16.90
C SER A 459 12.02 -13.77 16.66
N THR A 460 10.72 -13.61 16.41
CA THR A 460 10.06 -12.30 16.27
C THR A 460 10.12 -11.47 17.56
N LEU A 461 9.95 -12.08 18.74
CA LEU A 461 10.22 -11.40 20.02
C LEU A 461 11.69 -10.97 20.15
N GLY A 462 12.63 -11.83 19.76
CA GLY A 462 14.05 -11.49 19.73
C GLY A 462 14.35 -10.28 18.85
N ALA A 463 13.76 -10.24 17.65
CA ALA A 463 13.86 -9.11 16.74
C ALA A 463 13.26 -7.82 17.34
N LEU A 464 12.07 -7.90 17.96
CA LEU A 464 11.44 -6.78 18.66
C LEU A 464 12.32 -6.24 19.79
N ALA A 465 12.92 -7.11 20.60
CA ALA A 465 13.85 -6.73 21.66
C ALA A 465 15.13 -6.06 21.11
N GLN A 466 15.65 -6.51 19.96
CA GLN A 466 16.77 -5.86 19.29
C GLN A 466 16.40 -4.47 18.74
N VAL A 467 15.22 -4.32 18.14
CA VAL A 467 14.71 -3.02 17.64
C VAL A 467 14.55 -2.04 18.80
N TYR A 468 13.91 -2.45 19.90
CA TYR A 468 13.76 -1.65 21.12
C TYR A 468 15.10 -1.15 21.67
N LYS A 469 16.11 -2.03 21.73
CA LYS A 469 17.46 -1.70 22.24
C LYS A 469 18.24 -0.79 21.29
N LYS A 470 18.14 -0.99 19.96
CA LYS A 470 18.92 -0.25 18.96
C LYS A 470 18.36 1.13 18.62
N LEU A 471 17.04 1.34 18.75
CA LEU A 471 16.36 2.56 18.31
C LEU A 471 15.68 3.25 19.49
N PRO A 472 16.41 4.07 20.28
CA PRO A 472 15.92 4.71 21.50
C PRO A 472 14.92 5.86 21.27
N SER A 473 14.62 6.21 20.01
CA SER A 473 13.66 7.25 19.61
C SER A 473 12.28 6.72 19.22
N ILE A 474 12.11 5.40 19.02
CA ILE A 474 10.81 4.81 18.63
C ILE A 474 9.80 4.88 19.80
N PRO A 475 8.52 5.28 19.59
CA PRO A 475 7.50 5.13 20.61
C PRO A 475 7.15 3.66 20.82
N VAL A 476 6.88 3.27 22.06
CA VAL A 476 6.40 1.91 22.35
C VAL A 476 5.07 2.05 23.08
N PRO A 477 3.94 1.83 22.40
CA PRO A 477 2.62 1.92 23.02
C PRO A 477 2.33 0.69 23.91
N ASP A 478 1.37 0.84 24.82
CA ASP A 478 1.04 -0.20 25.81
C ASP A 478 0.51 -1.50 25.19
N ASN A 479 -0.14 -1.43 24.01
CA ASN A 479 -0.61 -2.63 23.30
C ASN A 479 0.53 -3.51 22.78
N VAL A 480 1.70 -2.94 22.47
CA VAL A 480 2.91 -3.71 22.09
C VAL A 480 3.48 -4.43 23.31
N ALA A 481 3.54 -3.76 24.47
CA ALA A 481 3.95 -4.40 25.72
C ALA A 481 2.97 -5.51 26.15
N GLN A 482 1.66 -5.26 26.03
CA GLN A 482 0.63 -6.27 26.27
C GLN A 482 0.77 -7.47 25.34
N SER A 483 0.93 -7.25 24.03
CA SER A 483 1.06 -8.34 23.05
C SER A 483 2.38 -9.12 23.24
N ALA A 484 3.47 -8.46 23.63
CA ALA A 484 4.72 -9.13 24.02
C ALA A 484 4.54 -10.01 25.29
N HIS A 485 3.84 -9.52 26.31
CA HIS A 485 3.50 -10.31 27.51
C HIS A 485 2.59 -11.50 27.19
N GLN A 486 1.58 -11.30 26.34
CA GLN A 486 0.69 -12.37 25.88
C GLN A 486 1.45 -13.42 25.06
N THR A 487 2.34 -13.00 24.17
CA THR A 487 3.23 -13.89 23.41
C THR A 487 4.03 -14.79 24.35
N ILE A 488 4.71 -14.21 25.35
CA ILE A 488 5.50 -14.97 26.33
C ILE A 488 4.62 -15.95 27.12
N ALA A 489 3.45 -15.53 27.58
CA ALA A 489 2.52 -16.39 28.31
C ALA A 489 2.03 -17.57 27.46
N HIS A 490 1.70 -17.34 26.19
CA HIS A 490 1.27 -18.39 25.27
C HIS A 490 2.42 -19.30 24.83
N LEU A 491 3.64 -18.77 24.69
CA LEU A 491 4.86 -19.57 24.48
C LEU A 491 5.11 -20.53 25.65
N HIS A 492 4.97 -20.07 26.90
CA HIS A 492 5.05 -20.94 28.08
C HIS A 492 3.99 -22.05 28.04
N GLN A 493 2.73 -21.71 27.79
CA GLN A 493 1.63 -22.68 27.71
C GLN A 493 1.84 -23.70 26.58
N ALA A 494 2.25 -23.24 25.39
CA ALA A 494 2.58 -24.12 24.27
C ALA A 494 3.72 -25.08 24.61
N CYS A 495 4.77 -24.61 25.29
CA CYS A 495 5.90 -25.43 25.73
C CYS A 495 5.51 -26.46 26.81
N GLU A 496 4.61 -26.11 27.74
CA GLU A 496 4.09 -27.05 28.74
C GLU A 496 3.22 -28.14 28.10
N PHE A 497 2.23 -27.77 27.28
CA PHE A 497 1.39 -28.76 26.59
C PHE A 497 2.20 -29.65 25.62
N LEU A 498 3.27 -29.12 25.02
CA LEU A 498 4.19 -29.91 24.20
C LEU A 498 4.90 -30.99 25.03
N LYS A 499 5.44 -30.62 26.21
CA LYS A 499 6.07 -31.56 27.15
C LYS A 499 5.09 -32.60 27.72
N ASP A 500 3.82 -32.24 27.87
CA ASP A 500 2.76 -33.16 28.30
C ASP A 500 2.29 -34.12 27.19
N GLY A 501 2.71 -33.93 25.93
CA GLY A 501 2.25 -34.70 24.77
C GLY A 501 0.88 -34.25 24.22
N ARG A 502 0.36 -33.10 24.66
CA ARG A 502 -0.94 -32.54 24.27
C ARG A 502 -0.81 -31.62 23.06
N PHE A 503 -0.42 -32.19 21.92
CA PHE A 503 -0.04 -31.46 20.71
C PHE A 503 -1.11 -30.48 20.20
N GLN A 504 -2.41 -30.84 20.26
CA GLN A 504 -3.48 -29.97 19.75
C GLN A 504 -3.59 -28.66 20.57
N SER A 505 -3.48 -28.75 21.89
CA SER A 505 -3.46 -27.58 22.78
C SER A 505 -2.15 -26.80 22.63
N ALA A 506 -1.03 -27.50 22.45
CA ALA A 506 0.25 -26.84 22.16
C ALA A 506 0.20 -26.03 20.85
N LEU A 507 -0.50 -26.53 19.82
CA LEU A 507 -0.68 -25.86 18.54
C LEU A 507 -1.58 -24.63 18.65
N GLU A 508 -2.68 -24.73 19.39
CA GLU A 508 -3.59 -23.61 19.67
C GLU A 508 -2.83 -22.43 20.31
N TYR A 509 -2.07 -22.68 21.38
CA TYR A 509 -1.27 -21.64 22.03
C TYR A 509 -0.06 -21.17 21.21
N ALA A 510 0.56 -22.03 20.41
CA ALA A 510 1.66 -21.64 19.53
C ALA A 510 1.21 -20.70 18.39
N ARG A 511 -0.02 -20.88 17.87
CA ARG A 511 -0.65 -19.93 16.92
C ARG A 511 -0.89 -18.57 17.53
N GLU A 512 -1.52 -18.53 18.71
CA GLU A 512 -1.83 -17.26 19.38
C GLU A 512 -0.54 -16.52 19.77
N ALA A 513 0.50 -17.23 20.21
CA ALA A 513 1.81 -16.65 20.44
C ALA A 513 2.38 -15.99 19.16
N GLU A 514 2.35 -16.68 18.02
CA GLU A 514 2.87 -16.13 16.77
C GLU A 514 2.06 -14.91 16.29
N SER A 515 0.72 -14.96 16.36
CA SER A 515 -0.15 -13.84 16.00
C SER A 515 0.10 -12.60 16.86
N GLN A 516 0.23 -12.76 18.19
CA GLN A 516 0.56 -11.64 19.08
C GLN A 516 2.01 -11.13 18.86
N ALA A 517 2.95 -12.01 18.48
CA ALA A 517 4.33 -11.62 18.17
C ALA A 517 4.40 -10.75 16.90
N GLU A 518 3.76 -11.19 15.81
CA GLU A 518 3.70 -10.41 14.56
C GLU A 518 2.97 -9.08 14.77
N LYS A 519 1.83 -9.10 15.46
CA LYS A 519 1.08 -7.89 15.82
C LYS A 519 1.92 -6.89 16.61
N ALA A 520 2.69 -7.36 17.60
CA ALA A 520 3.59 -6.50 18.37
C ALA A 520 4.74 -5.92 17.51
N PHE A 521 5.26 -6.69 16.56
CA PHE A 521 6.39 -6.29 15.71
C PHE A 521 5.99 -5.33 14.58
N PHE A 522 4.81 -5.53 13.99
CA PHE A 522 4.29 -4.73 12.86
C PHE A 522 3.30 -3.63 13.29
N GLU A 523 3.24 -3.28 14.58
CA GLU A 523 2.34 -2.25 15.09
C GLU A 523 2.59 -0.88 14.41
N ARG A 524 1.56 -0.37 13.71
CA ARG A 524 1.67 0.79 12.80
C ARG A 524 2.23 2.04 13.47
N SER A 525 1.93 2.28 14.75
CA SER A 525 2.41 3.45 15.49
C SER A 525 3.92 3.42 15.80
N MET A 526 4.56 2.24 15.82
CA MET A 526 6.02 2.16 15.98
C MET A 526 6.75 2.63 14.72
N VAL A 527 6.17 2.40 13.54
CA VAL A 527 6.74 2.78 12.23
C VAL A 527 6.49 4.26 11.90
N GLY A 528 5.30 4.78 12.24
CA GLY A 528 4.91 6.15 11.87
C GLY A 528 5.69 7.30 12.53
N GLN A 529 6.38 7.06 13.65
CA GLN A 529 7.07 8.13 14.42
C GLN A 529 8.60 8.08 14.38
N VAL A 530 9.20 7.17 13.60
CA VAL A 530 10.69 7.10 13.43
C VAL A 530 11.26 8.39 12.80
N TYR A 531 10.40 9.21 12.18
CA TYR A 531 10.77 10.36 11.34
C TYR A 531 10.96 11.71 12.07
N PHE A 532 11.05 11.75 13.40
CA PHE A 532 11.34 12.99 14.13
C PHE A 532 12.64 12.93 14.97
N PRO A 533 13.82 13.10 14.31
CA PRO A 533 15.12 13.18 14.99
C PRO A 533 15.15 14.27 16.06
N ASP A 534 15.94 14.07 17.12
CA ASP A 534 16.07 15.07 18.19
C ASP A 534 16.71 16.38 17.67
N GLU A 535 17.49 16.31 16.60
CA GLU A 535 18.00 17.45 15.84
C GLU A 535 16.86 18.32 15.28
N HIS A 536 15.75 17.72 14.84
CA HIS A 536 14.58 18.44 14.35
C HIS A 536 13.79 19.06 15.51
N LYS A 537 13.70 18.40 16.67
CA LYS A 537 13.14 19.03 17.89
C LYS A 537 13.94 20.28 18.25
N VAL A 538 15.27 20.20 18.26
CA VAL A 538 16.14 21.37 18.48
C VAL A 538 15.92 22.43 17.41
N ALA A 539 15.86 22.06 16.12
CA ALA A 539 15.65 23.01 15.02
C ALA A 539 14.29 23.74 15.09
N VAL A 540 13.23 23.10 15.61
CA VAL A 540 11.90 23.70 15.79
C VAL A 540 11.83 24.61 17.02
N TYR A 541 12.44 24.23 18.15
CA TYR A 541 12.40 25.04 19.38
C TYR A 541 13.47 26.16 19.43
N LEU A 542 14.58 26.04 18.69
CA LEU A 542 15.66 27.03 18.70
C LEU A 542 15.24 28.43 18.16
N PRO A 543 14.43 28.57 17.09
CA PRO A 543 13.90 29.86 16.65
C PRO A 543 12.98 30.53 17.69
N LEU A 544 12.27 29.74 18.50
CA LEU A 544 11.34 30.23 19.53
C LEU A 544 12.09 30.66 20.81
N LEU A 545 13.02 29.82 21.29
CA LEU A 545 13.74 30.04 22.55
C LEU A 545 15.01 30.87 22.37
N GLY A 546 15.69 30.78 21.23
CA GLY A 546 16.96 31.46 20.93
C GLY A 546 16.92 32.98 21.10
N PRO A 547 15.95 33.70 20.51
CA PRO A 547 15.84 35.17 20.64
C PRO A 547 15.59 35.65 22.08
N VAL A 548 15.10 34.78 22.97
CA VAL A 548 14.91 35.07 24.40
C VAL A 548 16.16 34.68 25.20
N ALA A 549 16.73 33.51 24.93
CA ALA A 549 17.91 32.98 25.59
C ALA A 549 19.17 33.82 25.34
N VAL A 550 19.42 34.28 24.11
CA VAL A 550 20.64 35.03 23.75
C VAL A 550 20.78 36.33 24.56
N PRO A 551 19.76 37.21 24.67
CA PRO A 551 19.83 38.38 25.55
C PRO A 551 20.03 38.03 27.03
N LEU A 552 19.41 36.96 27.54
CA LEU A 552 19.52 36.56 28.94
C LEU A 552 20.90 35.99 29.28
N VAL A 553 21.46 35.15 28.43
CA VAL A 553 22.83 34.63 28.56
C VAL A 553 23.83 35.78 28.44
N MET A 554 23.65 36.70 27.48
CA MET A 554 24.52 37.88 27.35
C MET A 554 24.39 38.86 28.53
N ALA A 555 23.21 38.97 29.14
CA ALA A 555 23.00 39.75 30.36
C ALA A 555 23.72 39.12 31.57
N VAL A 556 23.60 37.80 31.75
CA VAL A 556 24.36 37.06 32.78
C VAL A 556 25.87 37.18 32.55
N LEU A 557 26.35 36.97 31.32
CA LEU A 557 27.78 37.09 30.98
C LEU A 557 28.31 38.51 31.25
N LYS A 558 27.58 39.56 30.86
CA LYS A 558 27.97 40.95 31.16
C LYS A 558 27.96 41.25 32.66
N GLU A 559 26.98 40.75 33.40
CA GLU A 559 26.88 40.98 34.84
C GLU A 559 28.01 40.24 35.58
N VAL A 560 28.33 39.00 35.20
CA VAL A 560 29.49 38.21 35.67
C VAL A 560 30.81 38.91 35.32
N GLN A 561 31.02 39.33 34.07
CA GLN A 561 32.21 40.09 33.67
C GLN A 561 32.36 41.40 34.45
N SER A 562 31.25 42.12 34.71
CA SER A 562 31.29 43.37 35.49
C SER A 562 31.56 43.12 36.99
N ALA A 563 31.13 41.97 37.53
CA ALA A 563 31.45 41.53 38.88
C ALA A 563 32.93 41.14 39.00
N LEU A 564 33.46 40.39 38.03
CA LEU A 564 34.89 40.05 37.94
C LEU A 564 35.77 41.30 37.78
N LYS A 565 35.37 42.25 36.93
CA LYS A 565 36.11 43.51 36.74
C LYS A 565 36.13 44.37 38.00
N ARG A 566 35.00 44.45 38.73
CA ARG A 566 34.94 45.08 40.06
C ARG A 566 35.69 44.31 41.16
N SER A 567 36.00 43.03 40.96
CA SER A 567 36.88 42.28 41.85
C SER A 567 38.35 42.63 41.66
N ASN A 568 38.75 43.04 40.45
CA ASN A 568 40.10 43.51 40.15
C ASN A 568 40.34 44.99 40.48
N GLU A 569 39.29 45.79 40.63
CA GLU A 569 39.38 47.21 41.06
C GLU A 569 39.30 47.33 42.59
N ARG A 570 40.33 46.86 43.29
CA ARG A 570 40.66 47.27 44.68
C ARG A 570 42.03 47.95 44.67
N PRO A 571 42.23 49.08 45.39
CA PRO A 571 43.43 49.89 45.23
C PRO A 571 44.64 49.31 45.99
N SER A 572 45.80 49.31 45.32
CA SER A 572 47.12 49.23 45.93
C SER A 572 47.92 50.49 45.59
N THR A 573 48.46 51.15 46.61
CA THR A 573 49.35 52.31 46.51
C THR A 573 50.79 51.91 46.91
N PRO A 574 51.82 52.74 46.72
CA PRO A 574 52.44 53.04 45.42
C PRO A 574 53.97 52.88 45.45
N PHE A 575 54.67 52.64 44.33
CA PHE A 575 56.10 53.01 44.15
C PHE A 575 56.62 52.81 42.72
N GLY A 576 57.54 53.69 42.27
CA GLY A 576 58.67 53.29 41.40
C GLY A 576 58.61 53.49 39.87
N SER A 577 59.04 54.68 39.43
CA SER A 577 60.04 54.92 38.35
C SER A 577 59.96 54.22 36.96
N ASP A 578 59.80 55.07 35.94
CA ASP A 578 60.70 55.26 34.78
C ASP A 578 60.84 54.27 33.60
N LEU A 579 60.97 54.90 32.41
CA LEU A 579 61.50 54.40 31.12
C LEU A 579 60.69 53.29 30.39
N ALA A 580 60.79 53.09 29.08
CA ALA A 580 60.92 53.99 27.91
C ALA A 580 60.81 53.13 26.61
N HIS A 581 60.14 53.66 25.58
CA HIS A 581 60.45 53.51 24.13
C HIS A 581 60.74 52.14 23.42
N ILE A 582 60.05 51.98 22.27
CA ILE A 582 60.55 51.58 20.92
C ILE A 582 60.47 50.11 20.41
N ALA A 583 59.74 49.97 19.28
CA ALA A 583 59.88 49.12 18.07
C ALA A 583 60.02 47.57 18.08
N ASP A 584 59.08 46.89 17.39
CA ASP A 584 59.16 46.43 15.95
C ASP A 584 60.46 45.73 15.41
N PRO A 585 60.42 44.88 14.35
CA PRO A 585 59.73 43.58 14.22
C PRO A 585 60.57 42.42 13.56
N ASN A 586 59.95 41.24 13.41
CA ASN A 586 60.16 40.21 12.36
C ASN A 586 61.56 39.58 12.07
N ARG A 587 61.70 38.22 12.21
CA ARG A 587 61.85 37.26 11.07
C ARG A 587 62.13 35.76 11.41
N THR A 588 61.31 34.87 10.81
CA THR A 588 61.59 33.57 10.11
C THR A 588 62.52 32.44 10.63
N CYS A 589 61.99 31.20 10.58
CA CYS A 589 62.59 29.93 10.03
C CYS A 589 63.82 29.27 10.73
N LEU A 590 64.16 27.96 10.62
CA LEU A 590 63.59 26.74 9.98
C LEU A 590 64.32 25.46 10.51
N ARG A 591 63.61 24.31 10.65
CA ARG A 591 64.11 22.88 10.56
C ARG A 591 65.22 22.37 11.53
N SER A 592 65.40 21.07 11.86
CA SER A 592 64.72 19.79 11.51
C SER A 592 65.10 18.62 12.46
N ASN A 593 64.25 17.57 12.57
CA ASN A 593 64.54 16.10 12.69
C ASN A 593 65.67 15.59 13.66
N ARG A 594 65.55 14.54 14.48
CA ARG A 594 64.75 13.27 14.58
C ARG A 594 64.81 12.80 16.08
N TYR A 595 64.22 11.72 16.61
CA TYR A 595 63.50 10.52 16.12
C TYR A 595 62.51 9.96 17.21
N THR A 596 62.14 8.68 17.11
CA THR A 596 61.42 7.73 18.01
C THR A 596 61.75 7.78 19.52
N THR A 597 60.88 7.41 20.49
CA THR A 597 59.78 6.41 20.49
C THR A 597 58.78 6.62 21.66
N SER A 598 57.65 5.89 21.65
CA SER A 598 56.73 5.56 22.77
C SER A 598 55.35 6.27 22.82
N LEU A 599 54.47 5.65 23.62
CA LEU A 599 53.00 5.82 23.73
C LEU A 599 52.53 7.22 24.16
N ALA A 600 51.21 7.42 24.03
CA ALA A 600 50.41 8.53 24.56
C ALA A 600 50.58 9.88 23.82
N SER A 601 49.86 10.01 22.71
CA SER A 601 49.51 11.27 22.07
C SER A 601 48.06 11.20 21.56
N LEU A 602 47.26 12.27 21.56
CA LEU A 602 47.34 13.48 22.38
C LEU A 602 45.95 14.14 22.38
N LEU A 603 45.47 14.60 23.54
CA LEU A 603 44.47 15.67 23.56
C LEU A 603 45.14 16.97 23.10
N ARG A 604 44.98 17.34 21.83
CA ARG A 604 44.98 18.75 21.42
C ARG A 604 43.94 18.99 20.30
N PRO A 605 42.83 19.69 20.58
CA PRO A 605 41.96 20.19 19.54
C PRO A 605 42.66 21.36 18.82
N ILE A 606 42.76 21.30 17.50
CA ILE A 606 43.46 22.30 16.68
C ILE A 606 42.60 22.71 15.48
N VAL A 607 42.23 23.99 15.50
CA VAL A 607 42.20 24.93 14.37
C VAL A 607 41.25 24.66 13.19
N SER A 608 40.22 25.50 13.15
CA SER A 608 39.64 26.16 11.97
C SER A 608 39.12 25.30 10.80
N PHE A 609 37.83 25.47 10.51
CA PHE A 609 37.44 26.46 9.50
C PHE A 609 36.03 27.02 9.73
N ASN A 610 35.86 28.26 9.27
CA ASN A 610 34.65 29.08 9.04
C ASN A 610 33.27 28.38 9.24
N ALA A 611 32.34 28.97 10.00
CA ALA A 611 31.55 30.14 9.60
C ALA A 611 30.88 29.96 8.23
N VAL A 612 29.56 30.07 8.09
CA VAL A 612 28.65 31.00 8.78
C VAL A 612 27.39 30.28 9.27
N ARG A 613 27.08 30.36 10.57
CA ARG A 613 25.71 30.15 11.06
C ARG A 613 25.08 31.51 11.37
N TYR A 614 23.97 31.78 10.68
CA TYR A 614 22.91 32.66 11.15
C TYR A 614 22.60 32.33 12.64
N SER A 615 22.60 33.34 13.52
CA SER A 615 21.41 34.12 13.92
C SER A 615 20.41 33.30 14.77
N PRO A 616 19.83 33.85 15.84
CA PRO A 616 18.70 34.77 15.65
C PRO A 616 18.61 35.93 16.66
N GLY A 617 17.88 36.99 16.32
CA GLY A 617 17.73 38.12 17.25
C GLY A 617 16.99 39.38 16.81
N VAL A 618 16.24 39.38 15.70
CA VAL A 618 15.21 40.39 15.46
C VAL A 618 13.84 39.73 15.67
N ARG A 619 13.01 40.34 16.51
CA ARG A 619 11.66 39.88 16.82
C ARG A 619 10.69 40.29 15.73
N VAL A 620 9.78 39.39 15.37
CA VAL A 620 8.33 39.65 15.20
C VAL A 620 7.68 38.35 15.73
N GLY A 621 6.80 38.36 16.73
CA GLY A 621 5.43 38.87 16.61
C GLY A 621 4.58 37.84 15.85
N THR A 622 3.55 37.28 16.50
CA THR A 622 2.62 36.34 15.86
C THR A 622 1.79 37.07 14.81
N CYS A 623 2.30 37.15 13.59
CA CYS A 623 1.44 37.35 12.43
C CYS A 623 0.55 36.11 12.25
N PRO A 624 -0.64 36.24 11.65
CA PRO A 624 -1.22 35.11 10.93
C PRO A 624 -0.16 34.61 9.94
N VAL A 625 -0.08 33.29 9.72
CA VAL A 625 0.81 32.76 8.68
C VAL A 625 0.50 33.52 7.39
N PRO A 626 1.46 34.24 6.78
CA PRO A 626 1.15 34.99 5.58
C PRO A 626 0.68 33.98 4.54
N TRP A 627 -0.43 34.28 3.86
CA TRP A 627 -0.92 33.49 2.71
C TRP A 627 0.07 33.47 1.51
N ASN A 628 1.26 34.07 1.72
CA ASN A 628 2.35 34.30 0.77
C ASN A 628 3.67 33.62 1.20
N LEU A 629 3.62 32.46 1.89
CA LEU A 629 4.82 31.62 1.98
C LEU A 629 5.13 31.10 0.57
N ARG A 630 6.26 31.56 0.01
CA ARG A 630 6.79 31.06 -1.26
C ARG A 630 7.39 29.69 -1.02
N MET A 631 6.82 28.66 -1.63
CA MET A 631 7.40 27.33 -1.59
C MET A 631 8.58 27.29 -2.56
N THR A 632 9.66 26.63 -2.18
CA THR A 632 10.84 26.47 -3.02
C THR A 632 11.13 25.01 -3.26
N LEU A 633 11.01 24.60 -4.52
CA LEU A 633 11.50 23.31 -4.98
C LEU A 633 13.04 23.36 -5.04
N SER A 634 13.70 22.35 -4.47
CA SER A 634 15.16 22.25 -4.51
C SER A 634 15.66 22.13 -5.97
N ALA A 635 16.90 22.55 -6.23
CA ALA A 635 17.51 22.36 -7.56
C ALA A 635 17.59 20.87 -7.96
N GLN A 636 17.74 19.98 -6.96
CA GLN A 636 17.68 18.53 -7.13
C GLN A 636 16.26 18.05 -7.50
N GLY A 637 15.21 18.64 -6.92
CA GLY A 637 13.82 18.35 -7.28
C GLY A 637 13.49 18.78 -8.71
N VAL A 638 13.93 19.97 -9.11
CA VAL A 638 13.80 20.45 -10.50
C VAL A 638 14.47 19.47 -11.48
N GLU A 639 15.71 19.07 -11.23
CA GLU A 639 16.43 18.16 -12.12
C GLU A 639 15.89 16.72 -12.07
N GLY A 640 15.39 16.27 -10.92
CA GLY A 640 14.73 14.98 -10.75
C GLY A 640 13.46 14.86 -11.60
N VAL A 641 12.60 15.90 -11.61
CA VAL A 641 11.39 15.93 -12.45
C VAL A 641 11.77 15.85 -13.94
N LYS A 642 12.80 16.57 -14.39
CA LYS A 642 13.29 16.45 -15.77
C LYS A 642 13.78 15.04 -16.10
N GLY A 643 14.63 14.49 -15.24
CA GLY A 643 15.17 13.13 -15.41
C GLY A 643 14.09 12.06 -15.47
N ILE A 644 12.98 12.24 -14.76
CA ILE A 644 11.79 11.37 -14.83
C ILE A 644 11.11 11.50 -16.20
N LEU A 645 10.81 12.72 -16.67
CA LEU A 645 10.19 12.94 -17.99
C LEU A 645 11.08 12.39 -19.12
N ASP A 646 12.38 12.69 -19.11
CA ASP A 646 13.38 12.17 -20.05
C ASP A 646 13.48 10.64 -20.03
N HIS A 647 13.30 10.02 -18.86
CA HIS A 647 13.29 8.56 -18.71
C HIS A 647 12.03 7.95 -19.34
N PHE A 648 10.84 8.49 -19.05
CA PHE A 648 9.58 7.95 -19.55
C PHE A 648 9.36 8.13 -21.05
N VAL A 649 9.97 9.17 -21.63
CA VAL A 649 10.08 9.30 -23.10
C VAL A 649 10.93 8.16 -23.68
N LYS A 650 12.13 7.91 -23.12
CA LYS A 650 13.00 6.81 -23.55
C LYS A 650 12.39 5.42 -23.33
N ASP A 651 11.52 5.28 -22.33
CA ASP A 651 10.78 4.06 -22.00
C ASP A 651 9.47 3.87 -22.80
N GLY A 652 9.20 4.75 -23.79
CA GLY A 652 8.14 4.55 -24.78
C GLY A 652 6.93 5.50 -24.68
N SER A 653 7.10 6.67 -24.07
CA SER A 653 6.18 7.82 -24.24
C SER A 653 6.66 8.71 -25.39
N PRO A 654 5.77 9.39 -26.15
CA PRO A 654 6.19 10.17 -27.32
C PRO A 654 6.85 11.48 -26.91
N GLY A 655 6.09 12.30 -26.18
CA GLY A 655 6.56 13.50 -25.53
C GLY A 655 5.62 13.88 -24.39
N LEU A 656 6.18 14.55 -23.38
CA LEU A 656 5.51 14.91 -22.14
C LEU A 656 5.85 16.36 -21.79
N VAL A 657 4.86 17.10 -21.29
CA VAL A 657 5.08 18.43 -20.70
C VAL A 657 4.59 18.43 -19.26
N PHE A 658 5.41 18.92 -18.34
CA PHE A 658 5.09 19.03 -16.92
C PHE A 658 5.36 20.44 -16.42
N SER A 659 4.33 21.08 -15.86
CA SER A 659 4.39 22.43 -15.31
C SER A 659 3.79 22.43 -13.89
N ALA A 660 4.48 23.00 -12.91
CA ALA A 660 4.00 23.12 -11.54
C ALA A 660 4.29 24.51 -10.95
N VAL A 661 3.43 24.98 -10.05
CA VAL A 661 3.40 26.33 -9.49
C VAL A 661 3.12 26.33 -7.98
N ASP A 662 3.60 27.36 -7.28
CA ASP A 662 3.27 27.62 -5.88
C ASP A 662 2.12 28.63 -5.70
N ARG A 663 1.72 28.87 -4.45
CA ARG A 663 0.73 29.91 -4.08
C ARG A 663 1.07 31.31 -4.61
N SER A 664 2.33 31.66 -4.83
CA SER A 664 2.69 32.96 -5.41
C SER A 664 2.54 33.04 -6.93
N GLY A 665 2.06 31.97 -7.59
CA GLY A 665 2.01 31.85 -9.04
C GLY A 665 3.41 31.65 -9.65
N LYS A 666 4.43 31.41 -8.83
CA LYS A 666 5.79 31.18 -9.31
C LYS A 666 5.89 29.74 -9.80
N VAL A 667 6.39 29.58 -11.02
CA VAL A 667 6.77 28.28 -11.58
C VAL A 667 7.85 27.62 -10.70
N LEU A 668 7.54 26.43 -10.21
CA LEU A 668 8.46 25.55 -9.47
C LEU A 668 9.32 24.73 -10.43
N VAL A 669 8.69 24.16 -11.45
CA VAL A 669 9.32 23.49 -12.59
C VAL A 669 8.41 23.61 -13.80
N ASP A 670 9.01 23.73 -14.98
CA ASP A 670 8.31 23.72 -16.27
C ASP A 670 9.26 23.13 -17.32
N HIS A 671 8.89 21.97 -17.87
CA HIS A 671 9.77 21.16 -18.71
C HIS A 671 8.99 20.36 -19.75
N ALA A 672 9.58 20.23 -20.94
CA ALA A 672 9.15 19.37 -22.01
C ALA A 672 10.24 18.33 -22.32
N ALA A 673 9.83 17.10 -22.61
CA ALA A 673 10.70 16.02 -23.07
C ALA A 673 10.06 15.29 -24.26
N GLY A 674 10.89 14.71 -25.11
CA GLY A 674 10.45 13.93 -26.28
C GLY A 674 10.07 14.76 -27.50
N THR A 675 9.25 14.19 -28.38
CA THR A 675 8.81 14.78 -29.65
C THR A 675 7.30 15.00 -29.68
N VAL A 676 6.82 15.85 -30.57
CA VAL A 676 5.37 16.14 -30.73
C VAL A 676 4.57 14.91 -31.20
N GLY A 677 5.22 13.94 -31.83
CA GLY A 677 4.66 12.65 -32.23
C GLY A 677 5.75 11.58 -32.41
N VAL A 678 5.38 10.28 -32.33
CA VAL A 678 6.35 9.16 -32.49
C VAL A 678 7.03 9.13 -33.85
N ASP A 679 6.31 9.54 -34.90
CA ASP A 679 6.81 9.59 -36.28
C ASP A 679 7.38 10.99 -36.64
N SER A 680 7.40 11.92 -35.69
CA SER A 680 7.93 13.29 -35.85
C SER A 680 9.30 13.46 -35.20
N SER A 681 10.19 14.20 -35.87
CA SER A 681 11.47 14.64 -35.30
C SER A 681 11.40 16.00 -34.61
N GLU A 682 10.23 16.65 -34.62
CA GLU A 682 10.04 17.96 -33.97
C GLU A 682 9.96 17.78 -32.44
N PRO A 683 10.80 18.48 -31.66
CA PRO A 683 10.84 18.34 -30.21
C PRO A 683 9.57 18.88 -29.57
N MET A 684 9.18 18.29 -28.44
CA MET A 684 8.12 18.80 -27.59
C MET A 684 8.53 20.15 -27.00
N ASP A 685 7.67 21.16 -27.11
CA ASP A 685 7.94 22.52 -26.65
C ASP A 685 6.96 22.94 -25.54
N LYS A 686 7.47 23.25 -24.35
CA LYS A 686 6.67 23.64 -23.18
C LYS A 686 5.99 25.01 -23.34
N ASP A 687 6.55 25.87 -24.20
CA ASP A 687 6.13 27.23 -24.44
C ASP A 687 5.15 27.33 -25.63
N GLU A 688 5.27 26.43 -26.60
CA GLU A 688 4.47 26.43 -27.84
C GLU A 688 3.53 25.24 -28.04
N THR A 689 3.83 24.03 -27.56
CA THR A 689 2.98 22.86 -27.83
C THR A 689 1.64 22.91 -27.08
N VAL A 690 0.57 22.65 -27.82
CA VAL A 690 -0.82 22.68 -27.37
C VAL A 690 -1.35 21.26 -27.27
N PHE A 691 -2.06 20.95 -26.19
CA PHE A 691 -2.63 19.64 -25.92
C PHE A 691 -4.16 19.72 -25.95
N TRP A 692 -4.82 18.70 -26.50
CA TRP A 692 -6.24 18.48 -26.19
C TRP A 692 -6.34 17.96 -24.76
N VAL A 693 -6.81 18.79 -23.84
CA VAL A 693 -6.84 18.45 -22.42
C VAL A 693 -8.10 17.68 -22.01
N ALA A 694 -9.03 17.47 -22.94
CA ALA A 694 -10.23 16.66 -22.76
C ALA A 694 -10.92 16.98 -21.41
N SER A 695 -11.10 15.97 -20.56
CA SER A 695 -11.82 16.07 -19.27
C SER A 695 -11.21 17.03 -18.24
N CYS A 696 -10.02 17.58 -18.44
CA CYS A 696 -9.55 18.74 -17.66
C CYS A 696 -10.50 19.95 -17.82
N THR A 697 -11.14 20.11 -18.99
CA THR A 697 -12.14 21.16 -19.29
C THR A 697 -13.21 21.30 -18.21
N LYS A 698 -13.58 20.19 -17.56
CA LYS A 698 -14.63 20.13 -16.53
C LYS A 698 -14.39 21.13 -15.39
N LEU A 699 -13.13 21.34 -14.99
CA LEU A 699 -12.78 22.33 -13.94
C LEU A 699 -13.15 23.76 -14.37
N VAL A 700 -12.89 24.13 -15.63
CA VAL A 700 -13.18 25.47 -16.17
C VAL A 700 -14.69 25.68 -16.29
N THR A 701 -15.43 24.65 -16.72
CA THR A 701 -16.90 24.68 -16.77
C THR A 701 -17.52 24.81 -15.38
N VAL A 702 -17.00 24.08 -14.38
CA VAL A 702 -17.42 24.22 -12.97
C VAL A 702 -17.21 25.64 -12.46
N ILE A 703 -16.04 26.23 -12.73
CA ILE A 703 -15.75 27.63 -12.35
C ILE A 703 -16.77 28.57 -12.99
N ALA A 704 -17.06 28.43 -14.29
CA ALA A 704 -18.02 29.28 -15.01
C ALA A 704 -19.46 29.14 -14.48
N VAL A 705 -19.91 27.92 -14.16
CA VAL A 705 -21.23 27.70 -13.54
C VAL A 705 -21.27 28.31 -12.14
N LEU A 706 -20.23 28.13 -11.33
CA LEU A 706 -20.15 28.70 -9.98
C LEU A 706 -20.10 30.24 -9.99
N GLN A 707 -19.50 30.87 -11.01
CA GLN A 707 -19.61 32.32 -11.22
C GLN A 707 -21.06 32.78 -11.40
N LEU A 708 -21.92 31.97 -12.05
CA LEU A 708 -23.34 32.27 -12.19
C LEU A 708 -24.17 31.94 -10.94
N VAL A 709 -23.75 30.95 -10.14
CA VAL A 709 -24.31 30.71 -8.81
C VAL A 709 -24.05 31.91 -7.89
N GLU A 710 -22.83 32.46 -7.91
CA GLU A 710 -22.50 33.69 -7.18
C GLU A 710 -23.30 34.92 -7.61
N GLN A 711 -23.72 34.96 -8.88
CA GLN A 711 -24.58 36.01 -9.44
C GLN A 711 -26.07 35.78 -9.17
N GLY A 712 -26.44 34.65 -8.53
CA GLY A 712 -27.83 34.24 -8.32
C GLY A 712 -28.58 33.90 -9.62
N LYS A 713 -27.86 33.65 -10.72
CA LYS A 713 -28.42 33.30 -12.04
C LYS A 713 -28.65 31.80 -12.22
N ILE A 714 -27.88 30.97 -11.51
CA ILE A 714 -28.05 29.52 -11.44
C ILE A 714 -28.24 29.15 -9.97
N SER A 715 -29.19 28.25 -9.69
CA SER A 715 -29.34 27.63 -8.37
C SER A 715 -28.75 26.23 -8.40
N LEU A 716 -28.02 25.84 -7.33
CA LEU A 716 -27.44 24.51 -7.21
C LEU A 716 -28.51 23.43 -6.96
N ASP A 717 -29.52 23.78 -6.15
CA ASP A 717 -30.45 22.82 -5.53
C ASP A 717 -31.90 22.96 -5.99
N ASP A 718 -32.17 23.85 -6.96
CA ASP A 718 -33.51 24.02 -7.56
C ASP A 718 -33.68 23.15 -8.82
N PRO A 719 -34.46 22.06 -8.78
CA PRO A 719 -34.75 21.26 -9.97
C PRO A 719 -35.70 21.96 -10.96
N GLU A 720 -36.59 22.85 -10.51
CA GLU A 720 -37.51 23.57 -11.40
C GLU A 720 -36.75 24.57 -12.28
N PHE A 721 -35.64 25.12 -11.78
CA PHE A 721 -34.68 25.85 -12.60
C PHE A 721 -34.13 25.00 -13.75
N ILE A 722 -33.66 23.78 -13.48
CA ILE A 722 -33.16 22.86 -14.52
C ILE A 722 -34.26 22.50 -15.51
N LYS A 723 -35.47 22.13 -15.04
CA LYS A 723 -36.61 21.84 -15.93
C LYS A 723 -37.02 23.02 -16.82
N LYS A 724 -36.86 24.25 -16.34
CA LYS A 724 -37.18 25.46 -17.09
C LYS A 724 -36.16 25.77 -18.18
N ILE A 725 -34.87 25.58 -17.90
CA ILE A 725 -33.77 25.91 -18.82
C ILE A 725 -33.45 24.74 -19.77
N ALA A 726 -33.57 23.51 -19.28
CA ALA A 726 -33.35 22.25 -19.99
C ALA A 726 -34.57 21.32 -19.84
N PRO A 727 -35.75 21.68 -20.40
CA PRO A 727 -36.96 20.86 -20.34
C PRO A 727 -36.78 19.45 -20.91
N GLU A 728 -35.80 19.25 -21.79
CA GLU A 728 -35.45 17.95 -22.36
C GLU A 728 -34.91 16.94 -21.33
N ILE A 729 -34.52 17.40 -20.13
CA ILE A 729 -34.08 16.56 -19.00
C ILE A 729 -35.27 16.10 -18.15
N LYS A 730 -36.31 16.93 -18.04
CA LYS A 730 -37.43 16.74 -17.11
C LYS A 730 -38.08 15.37 -17.24
N ASP A 731 -38.44 15.00 -18.46
CA ASP A 731 -39.24 13.80 -18.74
C ASP A 731 -38.35 12.63 -19.23
N LYS A 732 -37.03 12.67 -18.98
CA LYS A 732 -36.11 11.58 -19.31
C LYS A 732 -36.41 10.33 -18.50
N LYS A 733 -36.30 9.18 -19.18
CA LYS A 733 -36.37 7.86 -18.56
C LYS A 733 -34.99 7.40 -18.09
N VAL A 734 -34.99 6.62 -17.02
CA VAL A 734 -33.83 5.95 -16.43
C VAL A 734 -33.78 4.51 -16.93
N TYR A 735 -32.60 4.06 -17.35
CA TYR A 735 -32.35 2.75 -17.94
C TYR A 735 -31.33 1.98 -17.09
N ALA A 736 -31.77 1.54 -15.90
CA ALA A 736 -30.89 0.91 -14.90
C ALA A 736 -30.15 -0.33 -15.42
N ASP A 737 -30.80 -1.11 -16.28
CA ASP A 737 -30.29 -2.30 -16.97
C ASP A 737 -29.90 -2.03 -18.44
N GLY A 738 -29.87 -0.75 -18.87
CA GLY A 738 -29.64 -0.33 -20.25
C GLY A 738 -30.82 -0.48 -21.23
N VAL A 739 -31.91 -1.15 -20.83
CA VAL A 739 -33.00 -1.56 -21.74
C VAL A 739 -34.37 -1.04 -21.29
N ASN A 740 -34.74 -1.28 -20.04
CA ASN A 740 -36.06 -0.97 -19.51
C ASN A 740 -36.14 0.48 -19.02
N ALA A 741 -37.12 1.22 -19.55
CA ALA A 741 -37.36 2.62 -19.21
C ALA A 741 -38.18 2.76 -17.91
N ALA A 742 -37.57 3.33 -16.88
CA ALA A 742 -38.22 3.77 -15.64
C ALA A 742 -38.37 5.30 -15.60
N ASP A 743 -39.29 5.80 -14.76
CA ASP A 743 -39.40 7.23 -14.45
C ASP A 743 -38.32 7.69 -13.47
N GLN A 744 -38.00 8.99 -13.50
CA GLN A 744 -37.15 9.64 -12.50
C GLN A 744 -37.85 9.64 -11.12
N GLU A 745 -37.20 9.11 -10.10
CA GLU A 745 -37.67 9.18 -8.70
C GLU A 745 -37.40 10.56 -8.06
N LYS A 746 -36.39 11.25 -8.57
CA LYS A 746 -35.99 12.61 -8.19
C LYS A 746 -35.59 13.37 -9.44
N ASP A 747 -35.83 14.67 -9.43
CA ASP A 747 -35.43 15.54 -10.52
C ASP A 747 -33.93 15.89 -10.47
N VAL A 748 -33.31 16.03 -11.65
CA VAL A 748 -31.92 16.49 -11.79
C VAL A 748 -31.76 17.94 -11.32
N THR A 749 -30.73 18.19 -10.49
CA THR A 749 -30.31 19.54 -10.06
C THR A 749 -28.93 19.91 -10.61
N MET A 750 -28.54 21.18 -10.55
CA MET A 750 -27.19 21.60 -10.97
C MET A 750 -26.10 20.99 -10.06
N ARG A 751 -26.35 20.86 -8.76
CA ARG A 751 -25.46 20.13 -7.83
C ARG A 751 -25.18 18.72 -8.34
N MET A 752 -26.20 17.98 -8.75
CA MET A 752 -26.06 16.62 -9.27
C MET A 752 -25.24 16.58 -10.58
N LEU A 753 -25.39 17.58 -11.45
CA LEU A 753 -24.59 17.69 -12.67
C LEU A 753 -23.10 17.94 -12.35
N LEU A 754 -22.80 18.90 -11.48
CA LEU A 754 -21.41 19.23 -11.11
C LEU A 754 -20.74 18.13 -10.26
N ALA A 755 -21.52 17.34 -9.52
CA ALA A 755 -21.07 16.26 -8.65
C ALA A 755 -21.06 14.88 -9.33
N HIS A 756 -21.40 14.77 -10.62
CA HIS A 756 -21.50 13.49 -11.32
C HIS A 756 -22.51 12.51 -10.67
N THR A 757 -23.60 13.01 -10.10
CA THR A 757 -24.67 12.20 -9.48
C THR A 757 -26.02 12.36 -10.18
N ALA A 758 -26.11 13.06 -11.31
CA ALA A 758 -27.37 13.21 -12.05
C ALA A 758 -27.82 11.94 -12.79
N GLY A 759 -26.94 10.93 -12.93
CA GLY A 759 -27.26 9.63 -13.52
C GLY A 759 -26.93 9.49 -15.02
N PHE A 760 -26.24 10.46 -15.62
CA PHE A 760 -25.69 10.33 -16.97
C PHE A 760 -24.29 9.69 -16.96
N ALA A 761 -24.05 8.73 -17.84
CA ALA A 761 -22.73 8.14 -18.11
C ALA A 761 -22.15 8.58 -19.47
N TYR A 762 -20.96 8.10 -19.82
CA TYR A 762 -20.38 8.16 -21.18
C TYR A 762 -20.42 6.76 -21.82
N ALA A 763 -20.74 6.66 -23.12
CA ALA A 763 -20.82 5.40 -23.86
C ALA A 763 -19.50 4.62 -23.96
N PHE A 764 -18.35 5.29 -23.81
CA PHE A 764 -17.04 4.61 -23.77
C PHE A 764 -16.67 4.05 -22.39
N ILE A 765 -17.44 4.40 -21.35
CA ILE A 765 -17.28 3.93 -19.97
C ILE A 765 -18.35 2.89 -19.65
N ASP A 766 -19.63 3.23 -19.80
CA ASP A 766 -20.75 2.40 -19.35
C ASP A 766 -21.39 1.62 -20.52
N PRO A 767 -21.35 0.28 -20.53
CA PRO A 767 -21.91 -0.53 -21.61
C PRO A 767 -23.44 -0.48 -21.71
N ARG A 768 -24.15 0.13 -20.75
CA ARG A 768 -25.59 0.42 -20.81
C ARG A 768 -25.92 1.52 -21.81
N ILE A 769 -24.95 2.32 -22.23
CA ILE A 769 -25.12 3.34 -23.28
C ILE A 769 -24.46 2.87 -24.57
N GLN A 770 -25.25 2.75 -25.63
CA GLN A 770 -24.75 2.55 -27.00
C GLN A 770 -24.80 3.87 -27.76
N PHE A 771 -23.66 4.30 -28.31
CA PHE A 771 -23.54 5.52 -29.10
C PHE A 771 -22.67 5.27 -30.35
N GLU A 772 -23.28 5.39 -31.53
CA GLU A 772 -22.63 5.04 -32.81
C GLU A 772 -21.46 5.99 -33.17
N GLY A 773 -21.43 7.21 -32.63
CA GLY A 773 -20.35 8.18 -32.83
C GLY A 773 -19.09 7.95 -31.99
N GLY A 774 -19.06 6.90 -31.16
CA GLY A 774 -17.89 6.50 -30.35
C GLY A 774 -17.67 7.32 -29.08
N ILE A 775 -17.70 8.66 -29.16
CA ILE A 775 -17.67 9.59 -28.01
C ILE A 775 -18.66 10.72 -28.28
N GLU A 776 -19.52 11.02 -27.31
CA GLU A 776 -20.55 12.05 -27.40
C GLU A 776 -19.96 13.44 -27.68
N GLY A 777 -20.51 14.14 -28.68
CA GLY A 777 -20.17 15.52 -29.02
C GLY A 777 -18.89 15.73 -29.82
N VAL A 778 -18.17 14.70 -30.27
CA VAL A 778 -16.94 14.86 -31.09
C VAL A 778 -17.16 15.61 -32.41
N ASN A 779 -18.37 15.50 -32.97
CA ASN A 779 -18.79 16.19 -34.18
C ASN A 779 -19.47 17.55 -33.90
N GLY A 780 -19.56 17.95 -32.63
CA GLY A 780 -20.20 19.20 -32.22
C GLY A 780 -21.73 19.17 -32.24
N ASP A 781 -22.38 18.00 -32.24
CA ASP A 781 -23.84 17.95 -32.09
C ASP A 781 -24.25 18.08 -30.61
N LYS A 782 -25.08 19.09 -30.33
CA LYS A 782 -25.67 19.36 -29.02
C LYS A 782 -26.67 18.28 -28.59
N ASN A 783 -27.25 17.58 -29.56
CA ASN A 783 -28.21 16.50 -29.35
C ASN A 783 -27.59 15.28 -28.69
N ASP A 784 -26.29 15.01 -28.89
CA ASP A 784 -25.56 13.90 -28.25
C ASP A 784 -25.69 13.98 -26.72
N PHE A 785 -25.64 15.21 -26.17
CA PHE A 785 -25.79 15.46 -24.74
C PHE A 785 -27.25 15.58 -24.31
N ILE A 786 -28.06 16.34 -25.05
CA ILE A 786 -29.43 16.68 -24.67
C ILE A 786 -30.39 15.50 -24.84
N ASN A 787 -30.13 14.55 -25.75
CA ASN A 787 -30.96 13.36 -25.95
C ASN A 787 -30.44 12.11 -25.22
N ALA A 788 -29.29 12.19 -24.55
CA ALA A 788 -28.71 11.09 -23.78
C ALA A 788 -29.67 10.51 -22.73
N ARG A 789 -29.50 9.22 -22.43
CA ARG A 789 -30.29 8.49 -21.43
C ARG A 789 -29.66 8.64 -20.05
N LEU A 790 -30.51 8.57 -19.02
CA LEU A 790 -30.06 8.33 -17.64
C LEU A 790 -29.87 6.83 -17.47
N VAL A 791 -28.77 6.40 -16.85
CA VAL A 791 -28.50 4.99 -16.50
C VAL A 791 -28.69 4.71 -15.01
N ASN A 792 -28.61 5.73 -14.15
CA ASN A 792 -28.92 5.63 -12.72
C ASN A 792 -29.97 6.69 -12.32
N GLN A 793 -30.64 6.51 -11.18
CA GLN A 793 -31.60 7.49 -10.67
C GLN A 793 -30.86 8.77 -10.21
N PRO A 794 -31.39 9.98 -10.45
CA PRO A 794 -30.74 11.21 -10.00
C PRO A 794 -30.50 11.25 -8.49
N GLY A 795 -29.24 11.39 -8.10
CA GLY A 795 -28.78 11.38 -6.71
C GLY A 795 -28.70 10.00 -6.05
N SER A 796 -28.80 8.88 -6.78
CA SER A 796 -28.68 7.53 -6.21
C SER A 796 -27.22 7.10 -6.01
N MET A 797 -26.36 7.37 -6.99
CA MET A 797 -24.93 7.05 -6.98
C MET A 797 -24.13 8.02 -7.84
N TRP A 798 -22.80 7.99 -7.70
CA TRP A 798 -21.86 8.64 -8.61
C TRP A 798 -21.76 7.87 -9.93
N GLU A 799 -21.72 8.59 -11.06
CA GLU A 799 -21.64 8.04 -12.41
C GLU A 799 -20.84 8.98 -13.34
N TYR A 800 -19.84 8.44 -14.04
CA TYR A 800 -18.96 9.26 -14.87
C TYR A 800 -19.52 9.42 -16.28
N GLY A 801 -19.86 10.67 -16.64
CA GLY A 801 -20.60 10.95 -17.86
C GLY A 801 -20.66 12.42 -18.25
N ILE A 802 -21.48 12.69 -19.26
CA ILE A 802 -21.73 13.99 -19.91
C ILE A 802 -22.33 15.11 -19.00
N ASN A 803 -22.43 14.88 -17.69
CA ASN A 803 -23.07 15.77 -16.72
C ASN A 803 -22.57 17.24 -16.82
N ILE A 804 -21.26 17.42 -17.05
CA ILE A 804 -20.64 18.75 -17.16
C ILE A 804 -20.86 19.40 -18.54
N ASP A 805 -21.04 18.60 -19.61
CA ASP A 805 -21.46 19.11 -20.91
C ASP A 805 -22.86 19.72 -20.83
N ILE A 806 -23.79 19.02 -20.16
CA ILE A 806 -25.14 19.52 -19.87
C ILE A 806 -25.10 20.80 -19.01
N ALA A 807 -24.24 20.85 -17.99
CA ALA A 807 -24.06 22.06 -17.17
C ALA A 807 -23.57 23.27 -18.01
N GLY A 808 -22.66 23.03 -18.96
CA GLY A 808 -22.24 24.02 -19.96
C GLY A 808 -23.39 24.50 -20.84
N ILE A 809 -24.23 23.59 -21.32
CA ILE A 809 -25.42 23.94 -22.13
C ILE A 809 -26.43 24.78 -21.33
N VAL A 810 -26.64 24.46 -20.05
CA VAL A 810 -27.47 25.26 -19.14
C VAL A 810 -26.88 26.65 -18.95
N LEU A 811 -25.56 26.78 -18.81
CA LEU A 811 -24.87 28.07 -18.76
C LEU A 811 -25.15 28.91 -20.01
N GLU A 812 -24.94 28.36 -21.21
CA GLU A 812 -25.18 29.08 -22.48
C GLU A 812 -26.63 29.56 -22.61
N ARG A 813 -27.60 28.74 -22.20
CA ARG A 813 -29.03 29.11 -22.23
C ARG A 813 -29.38 30.20 -21.21
N VAL A 814 -28.63 30.32 -20.12
CA VAL A 814 -28.82 31.34 -19.07
C VAL A 814 -28.14 32.66 -19.42
N THR A 815 -26.99 32.63 -20.09
CA THR A 815 -26.21 33.82 -20.45
C THR A 815 -26.55 34.38 -21.83
N GLY A 816 -26.96 33.53 -22.77
CA GLY A 816 -27.02 33.86 -24.20
C GLY A 816 -25.64 34.00 -24.85
N GLN A 817 -24.57 33.51 -24.20
CA GLN A 817 -23.19 33.52 -24.69
C GLN A 817 -22.71 32.07 -24.88
N ASP A 818 -21.98 31.81 -25.97
CA ASP A 818 -21.32 30.51 -26.21
C ASP A 818 -20.29 30.24 -25.10
N LEU A 819 -20.19 28.99 -24.63
CA LEU A 819 -19.39 28.63 -23.44
C LEU A 819 -17.91 29.01 -23.56
N GLY A 820 -17.38 28.98 -24.79
CA GLY A 820 -15.99 29.34 -25.08
C GLY A 820 -15.73 30.85 -25.02
N GLU A 821 -16.71 31.68 -25.42
CA GLU A 821 -16.62 33.13 -25.26
C GLU A 821 -16.74 33.51 -23.79
N TYR A 822 -17.63 32.83 -23.04
CA TYR A 822 -17.76 33.01 -21.59
C TYR A 822 -16.43 32.72 -20.86
N PHE A 823 -15.76 31.61 -21.19
CA PHE A 823 -14.45 31.28 -20.62
C PHE A 823 -13.39 32.34 -20.95
N ALA A 824 -13.35 32.79 -22.21
CA ALA A 824 -12.41 33.82 -22.65
C ALA A 824 -12.62 35.15 -21.89
N GLU A 825 -13.86 35.59 -21.73
CA GLU A 825 -14.19 36.87 -21.09
C GLU A 825 -14.07 36.82 -19.55
N HIS A 826 -14.58 35.77 -18.91
CA HIS A 826 -14.77 35.72 -17.45
C HIS A 826 -13.74 34.88 -16.68
N ILE A 827 -12.89 34.11 -17.37
CA ILE A 827 -11.83 33.30 -16.74
C ILE A 827 -10.47 33.64 -17.35
N PHE A 828 -10.26 33.44 -18.64
CA PHE A 828 -8.92 33.53 -19.25
C PHE A 828 -8.38 34.96 -19.26
N LYS A 829 -9.17 35.94 -19.71
CA LYS A 829 -8.78 37.36 -19.71
C LYS A 829 -8.48 37.93 -18.30
N PRO A 830 -9.27 37.67 -17.24
CA PRO A 830 -8.90 38.03 -15.87
C PRO A 830 -7.57 37.43 -15.39
N LEU A 831 -7.22 36.23 -15.85
CA LEU A 831 -5.99 35.52 -15.48
C LEU A 831 -4.76 35.84 -16.36
N ASP A 832 -4.91 36.73 -17.35
CA ASP A 832 -3.88 37.01 -18.36
C ASP A 832 -3.42 35.73 -19.09
N ILE A 833 -4.41 34.93 -19.51
CA ILE A 833 -4.26 33.77 -20.39
C ILE A 833 -4.66 34.20 -21.82
N PRO A 834 -3.75 34.12 -22.80
CA PRO A 834 -4.04 34.52 -24.17
C PRO A 834 -4.76 33.40 -24.95
N ALA A 835 -5.39 33.76 -26.07
CA ALA A 835 -6.26 32.85 -26.84
C ALA A 835 -5.48 31.71 -27.54
N GLU A 836 -4.23 31.94 -27.88
CA GLU A 836 -3.28 30.92 -28.34
C GLU A 836 -2.75 30.02 -27.21
N GLY A 837 -3.01 30.40 -25.96
CA GLY A 837 -2.66 29.65 -24.75
C GLY A 837 -3.72 28.63 -24.36
N ILE A 838 -5.00 29.03 -24.34
CA ILE A 838 -6.15 28.16 -24.07
C ILE A 838 -7.35 28.59 -24.93
N SER A 839 -7.95 27.66 -25.67
CA SER A 839 -9.17 27.90 -26.47
C SER A 839 -9.95 26.61 -26.73
N MET A 840 -11.26 26.72 -26.98
CA MET A 840 -12.07 25.62 -27.54
C MET A 840 -11.89 25.47 -29.06
N PHE A 841 -11.56 26.57 -29.74
CA PHE A 841 -11.34 26.63 -31.18
C PHE A 841 -9.93 27.15 -31.45
N PRO A 842 -8.92 26.28 -31.55
CA PRO A 842 -7.55 26.70 -31.84
C PRO A 842 -7.46 27.31 -33.24
N THR A 843 -6.76 28.44 -33.36
CA THR A 843 -6.59 29.13 -34.65
C THR A 843 -5.77 28.29 -35.64
N LYS A 844 -5.77 28.64 -36.94
CA LYS A 844 -4.94 27.94 -37.94
C LYS A 844 -3.44 28.02 -37.68
N GLU A 845 -2.97 29.00 -36.87
CA GLU A 845 -1.59 29.04 -36.40
C GLU A 845 -1.40 28.09 -35.22
N THR A 846 -2.27 28.19 -34.22
CA THR A 846 -2.28 27.31 -33.02
C THR A 846 -2.38 25.83 -33.39
N GLN A 847 -3.13 25.49 -34.44
CA GLN A 847 -3.30 24.12 -34.95
C GLN A 847 -1.98 23.47 -35.41
N LYS A 848 -0.96 24.25 -35.81
CA LYS A 848 0.36 23.72 -36.17
C LYS A 848 1.14 23.18 -34.98
N ASN A 849 0.86 23.71 -33.78
CA ASN A 849 1.58 23.37 -32.56
C ASN A 849 0.80 22.34 -31.71
N ILE A 850 -0.24 21.70 -32.26
CA ILE A 850 -0.99 20.67 -31.52
C ILE A 850 -0.18 19.38 -31.50
N ALA A 851 0.05 18.83 -30.29
CA ALA A 851 0.71 17.53 -30.13
C ALA A 851 -0.08 16.42 -30.86
N HIS A 852 0.63 15.53 -31.55
CA HIS A 852 0.03 14.41 -32.26
C HIS A 852 -0.59 13.44 -31.24
N MET A 853 -1.70 12.78 -31.59
CA MET A 853 -2.33 11.81 -30.71
C MET A 853 -1.95 10.37 -31.06
N HIS A 854 -1.82 9.54 -30.03
CA HIS A 854 -1.27 8.20 -30.13
C HIS A 854 -2.21 7.15 -29.56
N GLN A 855 -2.11 5.93 -30.09
CA GLN A 855 -2.70 4.73 -29.54
C GLN A 855 -1.58 3.79 -29.08
N ARG A 856 -1.64 3.33 -27.83
CA ARG A 856 -0.93 2.13 -27.40
C ARG A 856 -1.84 0.91 -27.61
N ASP A 857 -1.29 -0.14 -28.20
CA ASP A 857 -1.97 -1.44 -28.34
C ASP A 857 -1.68 -2.37 -27.16
N THR A 858 -2.34 -3.52 -27.11
CA THR A 858 -2.24 -4.51 -26.03
C THR A 858 -0.86 -5.19 -25.94
N GLU A 859 -0.04 -5.08 -26.99
CA GLU A 859 1.35 -5.54 -27.01
C GLU A 859 2.32 -4.46 -26.48
N GLY A 860 1.81 -3.26 -26.19
CA GLY A 860 2.56 -2.12 -25.68
C GLY A 860 3.13 -1.20 -26.77
N ASN A 861 2.94 -1.51 -28.05
CA ASN A 861 3.44 -0.68 -29.15
C ASN A 861 2.66 0.64 -29.20
N LEU A 862 3.37 1.75 -29.35
CA LEU A 862 2.79 3.08 -29.52
C LEU A 862 2.79 3.46 -31.00
N LYS A 863 1.65 3.89 -31.53
CA LYS A 863 1.48 4.33 -32.92
C LYS A 863 0.74 5.66 -32.95
N GLU A 864 1.05 6.53 -33.91
CA GLU A 864 0.27 7.74 -34.15
C GLU A 864 -1.14 7.40 -34.67
N ARG A 865 -2.13 8.25 -34.36
CA ARG A 865 -3.52 8.11 -34.79
C ARG A 865 -4.14 9.47 -35.12
N GLU A 866 -5.22 9.47 -35.88
CA GLU A 866 -6.02 10.69 -36.05
C GLU A 866 -6.55 11.22 -34.71
N HIS A 867 -6.60 12.56 -34.62
CA HIS A 867 -7.11 13.27 -33.46
C HIS A 867 -8.63 13.08 -33.33
N LEU A 868 -9.09 12.45 -32.24
CA LEU A 868 -10.51 12.18 -31.95
C LEU A 868 -11.36 13.44 -32.01
N PHE A 869 -10.95 14.49 -31.29
CA PHE A 869 -11.68 15.75 -31.21
C PHE A 869 -11.22 16.74 -32.30
N LYS A 870 -11.26 16.32 -33.57
CA LYS A 870 -10.82 17.15 -34.72
C LYS A 870 -11.85 18.16 -35.23
N GLY A 871 -13.12 17.99 -34.90
CA GLY A 871 -14.22 18.87 -35.33
C GLY A 871 -13.97 20.39 -35.15
N PRO A 872 -13.40 20.85 -34.01
CA PRO A 872 -13.06 22.26 -33.81
C PRO A 872 -12.08 22.85 -34.82
N PHE A 873 -11.24 22.04 -35.48
CA PHE A 873 -10.19 22.52 -36.39
C PHE A 873 -10.76 23.14 -37.69
N GLU A 874 -12.00 22.80 -38.04
CA GLU A 874 -12.70 23.25 -39.26
C GLU A 874 -13.61 24.48 -39.01
N GLN A 875 -13.74 24.90 -37.74
CA GLN A 875 -14.59 26.01 -37.31
C GLN A 875 -13.81 27.34 -37.35
N ASP A 876 -13.45 27.77 -38.57
CA ASP A 876 -12.60 28.95 -38.84
C ASP A 876 -13.33 30.31 -38.78
N THR A 877 -14.66 30.32 -38.63
CA THR A 877 -15.46 31.55 -38.48
C THR A 877 -16.35 31.49 -37.24
N LYS A 878 -16.69 32.65 -36.66
CA LYS A 878 -17.62 32.73 -35.52
C LYS A 878 -18.99 32.10 -35.80
N GLU A 879 -19.50 32.22 -37.03
CA GLU A 879 -20.79 31.63 -37.42
C GLU A 879 -20.76 30.09 -37.49
N LYS A 880 -19.58 29.51 -37.76
CA LYS A 880 -19.37 28.06 -37.65
C LYS A 880 -19.22 27.64 -36.19
N GLN A 881 -18.41 28.38 -35.43
CA GLN A 881 -18.16 28.13 -34.01
C GLN A 881 -19.45 28.12 -33.19
N SER A 882 -20.34 29.11 -33.36
CA SER A 882 -21.62 29.16 -32.64
C SER A 882 -22.66 28.10 -33.04
N LYS A 883 -22.40 27.35 -34.12
CA LYS A 883 -23.20 26.17 -34.52
C LYS A 883 -22.58 24.85 -34.05
N PHE A 884 -21.32 24.87 -33.64
CA PHE A 884 -20.61 23.71 -33.09
C PHE A 884 -20.81 23.68 -31.58
N ASN A 885 -21.23 22.56 -30.99
CA ASN A 885 -21.46 22.50 -29.55
C ASN A 885 -20.14 22.59 -28.77
N ASN A 886 -20.01 23.65 -27.97
CA ASN A 886 -18.92 23.85 -27.03
C ASN A 886 -18.99 22.86 -25.86
N SER A 887 -18.32 21.70 -25.99
CA SER A 887 -18.29 20.65 -24.95
C SER A 887 -17.67 21.18 -23.65
N GLY A 888 -18.50 21.38 -22.63
CA GLY A 888 -18.03 21.70 -21.27
C GLY A 888 -17.33 20.52 -20.56
N GLY A 889 -17.52 19.31 -21.06
CA GLY A 889 -16.88 18.10 -20.54
C GLY A 889 -15.52 17.80 -21.16
N ALA A 890 -15.21 18.26 -22.37
CA ALA A 890 -13.99 17.88 -23.10
C ALA A 890 -13.41 18.92 -24.08
N GLY A 891 -14.00 20.10 -24.22
CA GLY A 891 -13.78 20.99 -25.37
C GLY A 891 -12.47 21.79 -25.44
N LEU A 892 -11.64 21.86 -24.39
CA LEU A 892 -10.45 22.73 -24.39
C LEU A 892 -9.19 22.11 -25.01
N PHE A 893 -8.47 22.97 -25.72
CA PHE A 893 -7.07 22.84 -26.08
C PHE A 893 -6.27 23.84 -25.23
N ALA A 894 -5.15 23.41 -24.64
CA ALA A 894 -4.37 24.24 -23.72
C ALA A 894 -2.86 23.94 -23.77
N LYS A 895 -2.05 24.99 -23.56
CA LYS A 895 -0.64 24.89 -23.16
C LYS A 895 -0.57 24.66 -21.63
N PRO A 896 0.18 23.67 -21.11
CA PRO A 896 0.20 23.36 -19.67
C PRO A 896 0.63 24.54 -18.78
N LYS A 897 1.62 25.33 -19.23
CA LYS A 897 2.07 26.57 -18.56
C LYS A 897 0.97 27.63 -18.38
N GLU A 898 -0.04 27.62 -19.25
CA GLU A 898 -1.18 28.54 -19.18
C GLU A 898 -2.29 27.94 -18.30
N TYR A 899 -2.51 26.63 -18.39
CA TYR A 899 -3.50 25.92 -17.57
C TYR A 899 -3.18 26.02 -16.07
N VAL A 900 -1.91 25.96 -15.68
CA VAL A 900 -1.50 26.15 -14.27
C VAL A 900 -1.81 27.55 -13.72
N LYS A 901 -2.06 28.57 -14.54
CA LYS A 901 -2.56 29.89 -14.06
C LYS A 901 -3.98 29.78 -13.48
N ILE A 902 -4.83 28.94 -14.08
CA ILE A 902 -6.18 28.63 -13.56
C ILE A 902 -6.05 27.91 -12.22
N LEU A 903 -5.19 26.88 -12.16
CA LEU A 903 -4.94 26.13 -10.93
C LEU A 903 -4.40 27.02 -9.81
N ALA A 904 -3.47 27.94 -10.12
CA ALA A 904 -2.93 28.91 -9.18
C ALA A 904 -3.99 29.88 -8.64
N ALA A 905 -4.96 30.30 -9.46
CA ALA A 905 -6.06 31.15 -9.00
C ALA A 905 -6.96 30.39 -7.99
N ILE A 906 -7.33 29.15 -8.28
CA ILE A 906 -8.15 28.32 -7.39
C ILE A 906 -7.39 27.97 -6.09
N LEU A 907 -6.10 27.63 -6.20
CA LEU A 907 -5.20 27.43 -5.05
C LEU A 907 -5.20 28.64 -4.09
N ASN A 908 -5.35 29.85 -4.64
CA ASN A 908 -5.46 31.12 -3.92
C ASN A 908 -6.91 31.60 -3.73
N ASN A 909 -7.82 30.66 -3.46
CA ASN A 909 -9.23 30.93 -3.14
C ASN A 909 -9.97 31.73 -4.24
N GLY A 910 -9.62 31.47 -5.50
CA GLY A 910 -10.25 32.08 -6.68
C GLY A 910 -9.66 33.42 -7.12
N THR A 911 -8.55 33.86 -6.54
CA THR A 911 -7.85 35.11 -6.92
C THR A 911 -6.50 34.82 -7.56
N SER A 912 -6.25 35.42 -8.74
CA SER A 912 -4.99 35.29 -9.46
C SER A 912 -3.83 35.89 -8.66
N PRO A 913 -2.75 35.14 -8.37
CA PRO A 913 -1.58 35.69 -7.69
C PRO A 913 -0.73 36.60 -8.61
N THR A 914 -0.93 36.55 -9.93
CA THR A 914 -0.19 37.36 -10.91
C THR A 914 -0.91 38.64 -11.31
N THR A 915 -2.23 38.56 -11.57
CA THR A 915 -3.03 39.72 -12.03
C THR A 915 -3.81 40.41 -10.90
N GLY A 916 -3.99 39.74 -9.76
CA GLY A 916 -4.81 40.22 -8.65
C GLY A 916 -6.33 40.15 -8.90
N ASN A 917 -6.77 39.70 -10.08
CA ASN A 917 -8.18 39.58 -10.40
C ASN A 917 -8.79 38.33 -9.75
N THR A 918 -10.02 38.47 -9.25
CA THR A 918 -10.80 37.38 -8.63
C THR A 918 -11.78 36.79 -9.64
N ILE A 919 -11.66 35.48 -9.91
CA ILE A 919 -12.58 34.71 -10.76
C ILE A 919 -13.67 33.96 -9.96
N LEU A 920 -13.44 33.68 -8.68
CA LEU A 920 -14.42 33.12 -7.73
C LEU A 920 -14.13 33.67 -6.33
N LYS A 921 -15.17 33.81 -5.50
CA LYS A 921 -15.03 34.10 -4.06
C LYS A 921 -14.46 32.90 -3.31
N LYS A 922 -13.86 33.19 -2.15
CA LYS A 922 -13.27 32.16 -1.29
C LYS A 922 -14.30 31.11 -0.87
N GLU A 923 -15.51 31.54 -0.51
CA GLU A 923 -16.58 30.66 -0.01
C GLU A 923 -17.02 29.68 -1.11
N THR A 924 -17.05 30.14 -2.36
CA THR A 924 -17.35 29.33 -3.55
C THR A 924 -16.25 28.34 -3.88
N VAL A 925 -14.98 28.72 -3.66
CA VAL A 925 -13.85 27.79 -3.80
C VAL A 925 -13.82 26.78 -2.66
N ASP A 926 -14.18 27.17 -1.43
CA ASP A 926 -14.32 26.20 -0.33
C ASP A 926 -15.42 25.18 -0.62
N LEU A 927 -16.54 25.60 -1.21
CA LEU A 927 -17.61 24.73 -1.69
C LEU A 927 -17.14 23.71 -2.75
N MET A 928 -16.13 24.02 -3.58
CA MET A 928 -15.54 23.03 -4.50
C MET A 928 -14.87 21.86 -3.76
N TRP A 929 -14.42 22.08 -2.51
CA TRP A 929 -13.77 21.08 -1.65
C TRP A 929 -14.72 20.33 -0.71
N GLU A 930 -16.01 20.65 -0.70
CA GLU A 930 -16.99 19.83 0.01
C GLU A 930 -17.20 18.49 -0.72
N ASN A 931 -17.01 17.36 -0.01
CA ASN A 931 -17.32 16.04 -0.56
C ASN A 931 -18.84 15.92 -0.84
N GLN A 932 -19.22 15.81 -2.10
CA GLN A 932 -20.62 15.73 -2.53
C GLN A 932 -21.20 14.30 -2.44
N ILE A 933 -20.35 13.28 -2.17
CA ILE A 933 -20.75 11.86 -2.07
C ILE A 933 -20.20 11.18 -0.78
N PRO A 934 -20.38 11.77 0.41
CA PRO A 934 -19.79 11.25 1.65
C PRO A 934 -20.34 9.87 2.08
N ASN A 935 -21.43 9.42 1.46
CA ASN A 935 -22.04 8.10 1.64
C ASN A 935 -21.51 7.03 0.66
N GLN A 936 -20.59 7.37 -0.23
CA GLN A 936 -20.00 6.45 -1.23
C GLN A 936 -18.46 6.47 -1.13
N PRO A 937 -17.87 6.01 -0.02
CA PRO A 937 -16.43 6.08 0.23
C PRO A 937 -15.57 5.18 -0.69
N ASP A 938 -16.20 4.31 -1.49
CA ASP A 938 -15.55 3.35 -2.40
C ASP A 938 -15.98 3.55 -3.87
N PHE A 939 -16.53 4.72 -4.23
CA PHE A 939 -17.19 4.94 -5.53
C PHE A 939 -16.32 4.68 -6.77
N ALA A 940 -14.99 4.72 -6.62
CA ALA A 940 -14.02 4.50 -7.69
C ALA A 940 -13.18 3.21 -7.47
N ARG A 941 -13.75 2.21 -6.78
CA ARG A 941 -13.20 0.86 -6.58
C ARG A 941 -14.08 -0.21 -7.22
N ASN A 942 -13.44 -1.26 -7.73
CA ASN A 942 -14.05 -2.47 -8.28
C ASN A 942 -15.16 -2.21 -9.32
N GLY A 943 -15.05 -1.13 -10.08
CA GLY A 943 -15.94 -0.84 -11.20
C GLY A 943 -15.76 -1.85 -12.34
N PRO A 944 -16.78 -2.07 -13.18
CA PRO A 944 -16.64 -2.91 -14.37
C PRO A 944 -15.59 -2.33 -15.33
N PRO A 945 -14.99 -3.15 -16.21
CA PRO A 945 -14.14 -2.66 -17.28
C PRO A 945 -14.91 -1.68 -18.18
N PRO A 946 -14.26 -0.60 -18.64
CA PRO A 946 -14.91 0.40 -19.47
C PRO A 946 -15.36 -0.20 -20.81
N ALA A 947 -16.52 0.25 -21.30
CA ALA A 947 -17.14 -0.25 -22.52
C ALA A 947 -16.24 -0.18 -23.77
N ASN A 948 -15.27 0.74 -23.83
CA ASN A 948 -14.30 0.82 -24.91
C ASN A 948 -12.84 0.87 -24.41
N LEU A 949 -12.21 -0.31 -24.39
CA LEU A 949 -10.81 -0.52 -23.99
C LEU A 949 -9.77 0.21 -24.87
N THR A 950 -10.15 0.73 -26.05
CA THR A 950 -9.24 1.57 -26.86
C THR A 950 -9.15 3.01 -26.36
N LEU A 951 -10.14 3.45 -25.56
CA LEU A 951 -10.24 4.81 -25.03
C LEU A 951 -9.90 4.89 -23.54
N ALA A 952 -10.21 3.86 -22.76
CA ALA A 952 -9.85 3.77 -21.34
C ALA A 952 -9.40 2.36 -20.96
N SER A 953 -8.31 2.25 -20.21
CA SER A 953 -7.81 0.99 -19.64
C SER A 953 -8.75 0.51 -18.53
N HIS A 954 -8.87 -0.80 -18.36
CA HIS A 954 -9.46 -1.35 -17.15
C HIS A 954 -8.50 -1.12 -15.96
N ALA A 955 -8.98 -0.42 -14.93
CA ALA A 955 -8.28 -0.24 -13.67
C ALA A 955 -9.24 -0.56 -12.51
N PRO A 956 -8.89 -1.49 -11.60
CA PRO A 956 -9.79 -1.89 -10.51
C PRO A 956 -9.95 -0.80 -9.42
N GLU A 957 -9.08 0.21 -9.39
CA GLU A 957 -9.27 1.41 -8.59
C GLU A 957 -8.69 2.62 -9.35
N MET A 958 -9.40 3.76 -9.39
CA MET A 958 -8.92 4.95 -10.12
C MET A 958 -7.68 5.60 -9.47
N TYR A 959 -7.49 5.41 -8.16
CA TYR A 959 -6.33 5.88 -7.42
C TYR A 959 -6.03 4.97 -6.21
N PRO A 960 -5.32 3.84 -6.42
CA PRO A 960 -5.05 2.87 -5.37
C PRO A 960 -4.18 3.46 -4.26
N GLN A 961 -4.63 3.28 -3.01
CA GLN A 961 -3.96 3.81 -1.83
C GLN A 961 -3.83 2.73 -0.74
N PRO A 962 -2.63 2.55 -0.14
CA PRO A 962 -2.43 1.55 0.91
C PRO A 962 -3.40 1.73 2.08
N GLY A 963 -4.11 0.66 2.45
CA GLY A 963 -5.09 0.68 3.53
C GLY A 963 -6.49 1.16 3.13
N ASN A 964 -6.76 1.36 1.84
CA ASN A 964 -8.07 1.67 1.26
C ASN A 964 -8.81 2.83 1.97
N PRO A 965 -8.20 4.03 2.10
CA PRO A 965 -8.85 5.18 2.70
C PRO A 965 -10.13 5.57 1.94
N PRO A 966 -11.10 6.23 2.60
CA PRO A 966 -12.29 6.76 1.93
C PRO A 966 -11.95 7.68 0.75
N GLN A 967 -12.68 7.50 -0.34
CA GLN A 967 -12.62 8.33 -1.53
C GLN A 967 -13.72 9.41 -1.47
N GLY A 968 -13.54 10.52 -2.19
CA GLY A 968 -14.56 11.57 -2.29
C GLY A 968 -14.59 12.25 -3.65
N TRP A 969 -15.65 13.03 -3.89
CA TRP A 969 -15.80 13.85 -5.09
C TRP A 969 -16.14 15.29 -4.71
N GLY A 970 -15.31 16.23 -5.15
CA GLY A 970 -15.58 17.68 -5.05
C GLY A 970 -16.15 18.21 -6.36
N TYR A 971 -16.47 19.50 -6.44
CA TYR A 971 -16.89 20.06 -7.73
C TYR A 971 -15.69 20.20 -8.68
N GLY A 972 -15.70 19.40 -9.74
CA GLY A 972 -14.71 19.42 -10.82
C GLY A 972 -13.61 18.37 -10.73
N GLY A 973 -13.57 17.52 -9.70
CA GLY A 973 -12.59 16.45 -9.63
C GLY A 973 -12.67 15.55 -8.38
N PHE A 974 -11.82 14.54 -8.38
CA PHE A 974 -11.64 13.58 -7.30
C PHE A 974 -11.03 14.28 -6.08
N LEU A 975 -11.62 14.07 -4.90
CA LEU A 975 -11.14 14.60 -3.64
C LEU A 975 -10.34 13.52 -2.89
N THR A 976 -9.04 13.74 -2.77
CA THR A 976 -8.14 12.94 -1.92
C THR A 976 -8.40 13.31 -0.46
N ILE A 977 -9.05 12.43 0.31
CA ILE A 977 -9.46 12.67 1.71
C ILE A 977 -8.32 12.42 2.72
N GLU A 978 -7.43 11.47 2.44
CA GLU A 978 -6.26 11.13 3.26
C GLU A 978 -4.97 11.38 2.47
N PRO A 979 -3.81 11.64 3.10
CA PRO A 979 -2.57 11.94 2.38
C PRO A 979 -2.14 10.81 1.44
N GLY A 980 -1.91 11.14 0.17
CA GLY A 980 -1.66 10.17 -0.89
C GLY A 980 -0.21 9.69 -0.96
N PRO A 981 0.05 8.52 -1.58
CA PRO A 981 1.39 7.91 -1.62
C PRO A 981 2.43 8.68 -2.45
N SER A 982 2.01 9.66 -3.26
CA SER A 982 2.93 10.63 -3.89
C SER A 982 3.41 11.72 -2.92
N GLY A 983 2.87 11.82 -1.69
CA GLY A 983 3.19 12.88 -0.74
C GLY A 983 2.21 14.07 -0.76
N ARG A 984 1.19 14.02 -1.62
CA ARG A 984 0.10 15.01 -1.68
C ARG A 984 -0.73 15.01 -0.39
N GLY A 985 -1.21 16.18 0.01
CA GLY A 985 -1.99 16.38 1.22
C GLY A 985 -3.42 15.83 1.16
N ALA A 986 -4.04 15.75 2.35
CA ALA A 986 -5.41 15.28 2.60
C ALA A 986 -6.51 16.25 2.08
N ASN A 987 -6.11 17.31 1.39
CA ASN A 987 -6.98 18.37 0.92
C ASN A 987 -6.72 18.68 -0.56
N THR A 988 -6.49 17.63 -1.35
CA THR A 988 -6.06 17.71 -2.76
C THR A 988 -7.21 17.32 -3.69
N ILE A 989 -7.63 18.24 -4.57
CA ILE A 989 -8.49 17.90 -5.70
C ILE A 989 -7.63 17.71 -6.95
N TRP A 990 -7.97 16.70 -7.75
CA TRP A 990 -7.28 16.37 -8.98
C TRP A 990 -8.23 15.70 -9.97
N TRP A 991 -7.90 15.78 -11.26
CA TRP A 991 -8.59 15.01 -12.29
C TRP A 991 -7.72 14.77 -13.52
N MET A 992 -8.22 13.98 -14.47
CA MET A 992 -7.52 13.60 -15.69
C MET A 992 -8.34 13.81 -16.97
N GLY A 993 -7.65 14.16 -18.04
CA GLY A 993 -8.12 14.16 -19.42
C GLY A 993 -7.92 12.78 -20.07
N LEU A 994 -8.78 12.45 -21.04
CA LEU A 994 -8.81 11.14 -21.71
C LEU A 994 -7.42 10.75 -22.26
N ALA A 995 -6.75 11.66 -22.97
CA ALA A 995 -5.43 11.45 -23.55
C ALA A 995 -4.25 11.50 -22.53
N ASN A 996 -4.48 11.03 -21.30
CA ASN A 996 -3.51 11.00 -20.19
C ASN A 996 -2.89 12.39 -19.88
N CYS A 997 -3.75 13.40 -19.72
CA CYS A 997 -3.41 14.69 -19.10
C CYS A 997 -3.86 14.66 -17.63
N PHE A 998 -3.06 15.12 -16.68
CA PHE A 998 -3.38 15.07 -15.24
C PHE A 998 -3.14 16.44 -14.61
N TRP A 999 -4.06 16.92 -13.78
CA TRP A 999 -3.86 18.13 -12.96
C TRP A 999 -4.21 17.89 -11.51
N TRP A 1000 -3.59 18.66 -10.61
CA TRP A 1000 -3.93 18.64 -9.18
C TRP A 1000 -3.77 20.02 -8.54
N ILE A 1001 -4.51 20.24 -7.45
CA ILE A 1001 -4.46 21.43 -6.59
C ILE A 1001 -4.41 20.95 -5.14
N ASP A 1002 -3.25 21.08 -4.50
CA ASP A 1002 -3.03 20.74 -3.11
C ASP A 1002 -3.06 22.02 -2.25
N ARG A 1003 -4.20 22.25 -1.59
CA ARG A 1003 -4.38 23.42 -0.71
C ARG A 1003 -3.56 23.32 0.57
N GLU A 1004 -3.21 22.12 1.02
CA GLU A 1004 -2.44 21.88 2.24
C GLU A 1004 -0.96 22.24 2.05
N LYS A 1005 -0.34 21.74 0.98
CA LYS A 1005 1.07 22.01 0.64
C LYS A 1005 1.27 23.29 -0.18
N GLY A 1006 0.21 23.89 -0.69
CA GLY A 1006 0.29 25.17 -1.43
C GLY A 1006 0.91 25.04 -2.82
N VAL A 1007 0.66 23.91 -3.49
CA VAL A 1007 1.20 23.57 -4.81
C VAL A 1007 0.08 23.13 -5.74
N ALA A 1008 0.21 23.46 -7.01
CA ALA A 1008 -0.63 22.91 -8.07
C ALA A 1008 0.22 22.61 -9.31
N GLY A 1009 -0.26 21.75 -10.19
CA GLY A 1009 0.47 21.41 -11.41
C GLY A 1009 -0.32 20.59 -12.41
N MET A 1010 0.31 20.36 -13.55
CA MET A 1010 -0.22 19.59 -14.66
C MET A 1010 0.88 18.78 -15.36
N LEU A 1011 0.60 17.51 -15.64
CA LEU A 1011 1.28 16.73 -16.68
C LEU A 1011 0.36 16.67 -17.90
N ALA A 1012 0.91 16.87 -19.10
CA ALA A 1012 0.20 16.70 -20.36
C ALA A 1012 0.90 15.67 -21.26
N SER A 1013 0.08 14.84 -21.91
CA SER A 1013 0.48 13.90 -22.96
C SER A 1013 -0.65 13.83 -24.00
N GLN A 1014 -0.46 13.04 -25.07
CA GLN A 1014 -1.51 12.73 -26.05
C GLN A 1014 -1.49 11.24 -26.37
N VAL A 1015 -1.71 10.40 -25.35
CA VAL A 1015 -1.68 8.94 -25.46
C VAL A 1015 -3.02 8.34 -25.02
N LEU A 1016 -3.51 7.36 -25.77
CA LEU A 1016 -4.65 6.51 -25.43
C LEU A 1016 -4.23 5.04 -25.35
N PRO A 1017 -4.92 4.18 -24.58
CA PRO A 1017 -6.09 4.48 -23.75
C PRO A 1017 -5.75 5.32 -22.50
N ASN A 1018 -6.76 5.96 -21.90
CA ASN A 1018 -6.66 6.58 -20.58
C ASN A 1018 -6.22 5.55 -19.52
N GLY A 1019 -5.31 5.92 -18.62
CA GLY A 1019 -4.65 4.94 -17.76
C GLY A 1019 -3.53 4.21 -18.50
N ASP A 1020 -2.70 4.95 -19.26
CA ASP A 1020 -1.59 4.40 -20.01
C ASP A 1020 -0.44 3.95 -19.06
N PRO A 1021 0.10 2.73 -19.20
CA PRO A 1021 1.09 2.17 -18.28
C PRO A 1021 2.47 2.85 -18.32
N LYS A 1022 2.74 3.73 -19.29
CA LYS A 1022 3.97 4.53 -19.37
C LYS A 1022 3.75 5.97 -18.89
N VAL A 1023 2.58 6.57 -19.13
CA VAL A 1023 2.28 7.95 -18.69
C VAL A 1023 1.88 8.03 -17.21
N ILE A 1024 1.09 7.08 -16.69
CA ILE A 1024 0.65 7.09 -15.28
C ILE A 1024 1.84 7.10 -14.29
N PRO A 1025 2.88 6.24 -14.43
CA PRO A 1025 4.04 6.29 -13.55
C PRO A 1025 4.87 7.57 -13.70
N ALA A 1026 4.92 8.16 -14.90
CA ALA A 1026 5.59 9.44 -15.14
C ALA A 1026 4.93 10.58 -14.35
N TRP A 1027 3.60 10.68 -14.39
CA TRP A 1027 2.84 11.63 -13.58
C TRP A 1027 3.07 11.40 -12.09
N PHE A 1028 2.90 10.16 -11.62
CA PHE A 1028 3.02 9.83 -10.20
C PHE A 1028 4.41 10.16 -9.64
N MET A 1029 5.49 9.78 -10.33
CA MET A 1029 6.85 10.05 -9.87
C MET A 1029 7.26 11.52 -10.03
N ALA A 1030 6.79 12.22 -11.06
CA ALA A 1030 7.02 13.66 -11.18
C ALA A 1030 6.31 14.43 -10.06
N GLU A 1031 5.03 14.13 -9.79
CA GLU A 1031 4.29 14.67 -8.64
C GLU A 1031 5.03 14.36 -7.32
N LYS A 1032 5.44 13.10 -7.11
CA LYS A 1032 6.18 12.71 -5.91
C LYS A 1032 7.49 13.46 -5.72
N THR A 1033 8.22 13.67 -6.80
CA THR A 1033 9.50 14.40 -6.75
C THR A 1033 9.32 15.86 -6.36
N ILE A 1034 8.18 16.48 -6.67
CA ILE A 1034 7.83 17.81 -6.14
C ILE A 1034 7.73 17.75 -4.62
N TYR A 1035 6.90 16.87 -4.06
CA TYR A 1035 6.67 16.81 -2.61
C TYR A 1035 7.92 16.41 -1.82
N ASP A 1036 8.70 15.44 -2.31
CA ASP A 1036 9.95 14.99 -1.68
C ASP A 1036 11.05 16.08 -1.65
N ASN A 1037 10.92 17.15 -2.46
CA ASN A 1037 11.90 18.23 -2.59
C ASN A 1037 11.33 19.63 -2.28
N LEU A 1038 10.13 19.71 -1.71
CA LEU A 1038 9.46 20.96 -1.38
C LEU A 1038 9.97 21.51 -0.02
N SER A 1039 10.32 22.80 0.01
CA SER A 1039 10.85 23.49 1.21
C SER A 1039 10.35 24.92 1.36
#